data_AF-A0AAW7XEF1-F1
#
_entry.id   AF-A0AAW7XEF1-F1
#
_cell.length_a   1.000
_cell.length_b   1.000
_cell.length_c   1.000
_cell.angle_alpha   90.00
_cell.angle_beta   90.00
_cell.angle_gamma   90.00
#
_symmetry.space_group_name_H-M   'P 1'
#
loop_
_entity.id
_entity.type
_entity.pdbx_description
1 polymer ?
#
loop_
_entity_poly.entity_id
_entity_poly.type
_entity_poly.pdbx_seq_one_letter_code
_entity_poly.pdbx_strand_id
1 'polypeptide(L)'
;MKIKSKLAAAALALGAFGSSLANAQDERPNILVFLLDDLGYADVGFMPDAEEDIYTPNIDDLANNGTVFTAAYASHPYCGPSRAGIMTGRYQHEHGSQFNLAGYSPEGIDLSETFFSTLIQDAGYNTGLIGKWHLGEEHEFQPNQRGFDYFYGMLGGGHVYNTNDFIRVANYDASNTGIWDYRIPLRENNGYAPETNYDQNLYVTDMFTDAGVTFIENSERNDNQPFFLMMNYTAPHTPEEAKPQDEIDLRAILGSSASNNAARHTYSAMVYGVDRGIQKIVDTLRQTGEFDNTMIIFTSDNGGRLNDANARNTPLQNGKTSVREGGIRVPMFIHWPQGNLPRGNYDHVVSLLDLYPTLVDVAQATVPASKEIDGKNILPDVRTGANVRENEPLFFMMHEPRVSGGRNQSAVILNNHKWYSQGTGNWVYFNLETDIGERRGLQNGPHRELMVGALYDWTCEHVAPYIFDNPAYGWEQAWQDNGMPNFGKTFPDMYNPNDCFDPNQPINRIELSPNPVNVIVGSTQQITADITPANAANKSLNWRSSNNNIAVVNGQGVVTGVAEGTVTITATATDGSLKTASTEVNIVGEFDNLLVNAGFESGGLNWVLEGVTAVVGNNSHSGNNAAFINGNGAVAQYINLEPDTQYMLRGWVKVGAAGQSVYMGATNSTSSTFIDNTEFSNTQYVQQGFTFTSSSDAEDSYRIWVWNNGGGEYYADDIELVKVDGDSNPQEPIRVDSVSVTPSSVTLNEGETQQVSVTVLPANADNTNVSWSSANTGIATVNSAGVVTAVSAGNTTITVTSQDSNRTDTVAVTVNAVVASNLVENAGFETGGLNNWPTSYGASSVVNNNAHTGSHAAYVNGNGAIEQDFSVLPNTTYTLSAWVKVGAAGQTAYLGVKNFGGNEIGRLMTSTAYTQESITFTTGANANSARIYVWNGDANHRVYADDFIVVAHGADNPTEPEPEPEPEPEPDTGTDPEDCSANWIRVTGVEMSASNINMSVGEQVVLDYSIFPSCASQPNVTFLSSNWQIVSPNNNGTMTARRAGTVTITVRTKDGQFEDSTTIVVR
;
A
#
# COMPACT_ATOMS: atom_id res chain seq x y z
N MET A 1 -65.38 20.49 -36.59
CA MET A 1 -65.04 20.01 -35.22
C MET A 1 -64.49 18.60 -35.33
N LYS A 2 -63.38 18.33 -34.62
CA LYS A 2 -62.89 17.03 -34.09
C LYS A 2 -62.22 16.02 -35.05
N ILE A 3 -60.94 15.78 -34.78
CA ILE A 3 -60.08 14.66 -35.21
C ILE A 3 -59.37 14.15 -33.95
N LYS A 4 -59.33 12.83 -33.74
CA LYS A 4 -58.15 11.99 -33.38
C LYS A 4 -58.60 10.62 -32.84
N SER A 5 -57.81 9.60 -33.17
CA SER A 5 -58.21 8.21 -33.35
C SER A 5 -57.22 7.23 -32.72
N LYS A 6 -57.75 6.04 -32.37
CA LYS A 6 -57.09 4.73 -32.12
C LYS A 6 -56.52 4.47 -30.69
N LEU A 7 -57.40 3.95 -29.82
CA LEU A 7 -57.05 3.12 -28.65
C LEU A 7 -57.05 1.65 -29.09
N ALA A 8 -55.96 0.90 -28.90
CA ALA A 8 -55.86 -0.59 -28.78
C ALA A 8 -54.45 -1.17 -29.08
N ALA A 9 -53.36 -0.41 -28.91
CA ALA A 9 -51.97 -0.91 -29.14
C ALA A 9 -50.95 -0.50 -28.04
N ALA A 10 -51.38 -0.22 -26.81
CA ALA A 10 -50.52 0.34 -25.75
C ALA A 10 -50.40 -0.55 -24.49
N ALA A 11 -50.42 -1.88 -24.66
CA ALA A 11 -50.22 -2.83 -23.56
C ALA A 11 -49.02 -3.80 -23.78
N LEU A 12 -48.23 -3.61 -24.85
CA LEU A 12 -46.97 -4.31 -25.11
C LEU A 12 -45.85 -3.26 -25.29
N ALA A 13 -45.34 -2.70 -24.19
CA ALA A 13 -44.05 -1.98 -24.11
C ALA A 13 -43.72 -1.53 -22.67
N LEU A 14 -44.16 -2.26 -21.63
CA LEU A 14 -43.93 -1.88 -20.23
C LEU A 14 -43.39 -3.03 -19.36
N GLY A 15 -42.64 -3.96 -19.97
CA GLY A 15 -42.09 -5.14 -19.29
C GLY A 15 -40.64 -5.47 -19.65
N ALA A 16 -39.85 -4.49 -20.11
CA ALA A 16 -38.45 -4.71 -20.48
C ALA A 16 -37.57 -3.53 -20.05
N PHE A 17 -37.43 -3.32 -18.73
CA PHE A 17 -36.31 -2.56 -18.11
C PHE A 17 -36.24 -2.94 -16.62
N GLY A 18 -36.29 -4.23 -16.32
CA GLY A 18 -36.22 -4.74 -14.95
C GLY A 18 -35.30 -5.94 -14.90
N SER A 19 -34.00 -5.72 -15.12
CA SER A 19 -32.95 -6.71 -14.88
C SER A 19 -31.56 -6.11 -15.16
N SER A 20 -30.90 -5.64 -14.09
CA SER A 20 -29.51 -5.98 -13.73
C SER A 20 -29.02 -5.02 -12.64
N LEU A 21 -29.38 -5.27 -11.38
CA LEU A 21 -28.52 -4.87 -10.25
C LEU A 21 -27.66 -6.10 -9.93
N ALA A 22 -26.81 -6.48 -10.88
CA ALA A 22 -25.59 -7.17 -10.54
C ALA A 22 -24.64 -6.08 -10.03
N ASN A 23 -24.03 -6.27 -8.85
CA ASN A 23 -22.88 -5.46 -8.44
C ASN A 23 -21.78 -5.73 -9.47
N ALA A 24 -21.74 -4.94 -10.53
CA ALA A 24 -20.55 -4.77 -11.33
C ALA A 24 -19.52 -4.14 -10.39
N GLN A 25 -18.39 -4.82 -10.17
CA GLN A 25 -17.22 -4.16 -9.62
C GLN A 25 -16.93 -2.95 -10.53
N ASP A 26 -16.88 -1.75 -9.95
CA ASP A 26 -16.69 -0.53 -10.73
C ASP A 26 -15.40 -0.69 -11.56
N GLU A 27 -15.50 -0.44 -12.87
CA GLU A 27 -14.31 -0.30 -13.71
C GLU A 27 -13.45 0.81 -13.10
N ARG A 28 -12.14 0.56 -12.93
CA ARG A 28 -11.23 1.45 -12.20
C ARG A 28 -11.37 2.88 -12.73
N PRO A 29 -11.92 3.84 -11.95
CA PRO A 29 -12.20 5.16 -12.45
C PRO A 29 -10.92 5.99 -12.50
N ASN A 30 -10.93 7.06 -13.29
CA ASN A 30 -9.97 8.13 -13.03
C ASN A 30 -10.29 8.81 -11.70
N ILE A 31 -9.28 9.36 -11.03
CA ILE A 31 -9.42 10.03 -9.76
C ILE A 31 -8.90 11.46 -9.90
N LEU A 32 -9.71 12.46 -9.57
CA LEU A 32 -9.35 13.86 -9.61
C LEU A 32 -9.67 14.53 -8.28
N VAL A 33 -8.65 15.05 -7.60
CA VAL A 33 -8.79 15.75 -6.32
C VAL A 33 -8.43 17.22 -6.50
N PHE A 34 -9.40 18.11 -6.28
CA PHE A 34 -9.19 19.54 -6.11
C PHE A 34 -8.99 19.85 -4.63
N LEU A 35 -7.77 20.26 -4.26
CA LEU A 35 -7.42 20.65 -2.90
C LEU A 35 -7.01 22.13 -2.87
N LEU A 36 -7.88 22.98 -2.35
CA LEU A 36 -7.64 24.42 -2.22
C LEU A 36 -6.97 24.77 -0.88
N ASP A 37 -6.34 25.93 -0.84
CA ASP A 37 -5.53 26.41 0.30
C ASP A 37 -6.16 27.66 0.94
N ASP A 38 -6.54 27.57 2.22
CA ASP A 38 -7.27 28.61 2.96
C ASP A 38 -8.66 28.99 2.40
N LEU A 39 -9.37 28.04 1.80
CA LEU A 39 -10.75 28.27 1.36
C LEU A 39 -11.70 28.36 2.56
N GLY A 40 -12.47 29.45 2.66
CA GLY A 40 -13.46 29.61 3.70
C GLY A 40 -14.65 28.65 3.54
N TYR A 41 -15.21 28.23 4.67
CA TYR A 41 -16.37 27.34 4.68
C TYR A 41 -17.60 27.92 3.98
N ALA A 42 -17.76 29.25 4.02
CA ALA A 42 -18.84 29.99 3.37
C ALA A 42 -18.44 30.54 1.99
N ASP A 43 -17.27 30.15 1.47
CA ASP A 43 -16.66 30.75 0.28
C ASP A 43 -16.87 29.93 -1.01
N VAL A 44 -17.89 29.09 -1.02
CA VAL A 44 -18.38 28.32 -2.18
C VAL A 44 -19.91 28.22 -2.13
N GLY A 45 -20.57 28.35 -3.27
CA GLY A 45 -22.03 28.48 -3.35
C GLY A 45 -22.81 27.24 -2.90
N PHE A 46 -22.23 26.04 -3.01
CA PHE A 46 -22.90 24.80 -2.60
C PHE A 46 -23.00 24.59 -1.09
N MET A 47 -22.23 25.33 -0.28
CA MET A 47 -22.24 25.16 1.17
C MET A 47 -23.42 25.87 1.82
N PRO A 48 -23.95 25.33 2.94
CA PRO A 48 -24.94 26.04 3.74
C PRO A 48 -24.39 27.39 4.23
N ASP A 49 -25.20 28.45 4.11
CA ASP A 49 -24.85 29.82 4.51
C ASP A 49 -23.68 30.45 3.72
N ALA A 50 -23.48 30.04 2.47
CA ALA A 50 -22.54 30.68 1.54
C ALA A 50 -22.75 32.21 1.47
N GLU A 51 -21.65 32.96 1.40
CA GLU A 51 -21.70 34.42 1.34
C GLU A 51 -22.20 34.89 -0.04
N GLU A 52 -23.00 35.97 -0.05
CA GLU A 52 -23.61 36.50 -1.28
C GLU A 52 -22.56 37.08 -2.26
N ASP A 53 -21.33 37.33 -1.80
CA ASP A 53 -20.23 37.90 -2.60
C ASP A 53 -19.34 36.85 -3.28
N ILE A 54 -19.79 35.60 -3.32
CA ILE A 54 -19.13 34.47 -3.98
C ILE A 54 -19.95 33.99 -5.19
N TYR A 55 -19.25 33.55 -6.23
CA TYR A 55 -19.85 33.03 -7.45
C TYR A 55 -19.02 31.87 -8.00
N THR A 56 -19.50 30.63 -7.81
CA THR A 56 -18.79 29.40 -8.16
C THR A 56 -19.66 28.41 -8.93
N PRO A 57 -20.28 28.81 -10.05
CA PRO A 57 -21.32 28.01 -10.71
C PRO A 57 -20.86 26.63 -11.18
N ASN A 58 -19.57 26.43 -11.48
CA ASN A 58 -19.07 25.17 -12.03
C ASN A 58 -18.71 24.19 -10.91
N ILE A 59 -18.15 24.70 -9.80
CA ILE A 59 -18.03 23.96 -8.54
C ILE A 59 -19.42 23.56 -8.03
N ASP A 60 -20.37 24.49 -8.06
CA ASP A 60 -21.73 24.25 -7.58
C ASP A 60 -22.47 23.23 -8.46
N ASP A 61 -22.25 23.21 -9.78
CA ASP A 61 -22.83 22.21 -10.69
C ASP A 61 -22.35 20.79 -10.35
N LEU A 62 -21.05 20.61 -10.10
CA LEU A 62 -20.50 19.33 -9.65
C LEU A 62 -21.08 18.91 -8.30
N ALA A 63 -21.13 19.82 -7.33
CA ALA A 63 -21.68 19.56 -6.01
C ALA A 63 -23.17 19.17 -6.07
N ASN A 64 -23.98 19.91 -6.83
CA ASN A 64 -25.41 19.65 -7.00
C ASN A 64 -25.71 18.31 -7.70
N ASN A 65 -24.78 17.81 -8.51
CA ASN A 65 -24.86 16.51 -9.17
C ASN A 65 -24.06 15.41 -8.44
N GLY A 66 -23.52 15.70 -7.26
CA GLY A 66 -22.75 14.79 -6.42
C GLY A 66 -23.27 14.70 -4.98
N THR A 67 -22.41 14.23 -4.09
CA THR A 67 -22.64 14.13 -2.65
C THR A 67 -21.88 15.25 -1.94
N VAL A 68 -22.59 16.13 -1.24
CA VAL A 68 -22.03 17.23 -0.45
C VAL A 68 -21.84 16.80 0.99
N PHE A 69 -20.63 16.93 1.53
CA PHE A 69 -20.31 16.57 2.90
C PHE A 69 -20.39 17.80 3.79
N THR A 70 -21.44 17.89 4.60
CA THR A 70 -21.61 19.05 5.49
C THR A 70 -20.75 18.95 6.74
N ALA A 71 -20.21 17.78 7.07
CA ALA A 71 -19.40 17.52 8.27
C ALA A 71 -18.04 16.88 7.92
N ALA A 72 -17.32 17.46 6.94
CA ALA A 72 -15.95 17.07 6.59
C ALA A 72 -14.90 17.84 7.39
N TYR A 73 -13.88 17.14 7.90
CA TYR A 73 -12.85 17.72 8.76
C TYR A 73 -11.42 17.45 8.28
N ALA A 74 -10.63 18.51 8.13
CA ALA A 74 -9.18 18.44 8.01
C ALA A 74 -8.56 17.90 9.31
N SER A 75 -7.50 17.08 9.22
CA SER A 75 -6.84 16.50 10.41
C SER A 75 -6.09 17.55 11.26
N HIS A 76 -5.85 18.74 10.70
CA HIS A 76 -5.18 19.85 11.36
C HIS A 76 -5.68 21.21 10.88
N PRO A 77 -5.66 22.27 11.71
CA PRO A 77 -6.20 23.57 11.31
C PRO A 77 -5.24 24.43 10.47
N TYR A 78 -4.22 23.84 9.83
CA TYR A 78 -3.34 24.53 8.87
C TYR A 78 -2.57 23.56 7.95
N CYS A 79 -2.03 24.13 6.86
CA CYS A 79 -1.63 23.45 5.62
C CYS A 79 -0.74 22.20 5.75
N GLY A 80 0.52 22.35 6.19
CA GLY A 80 1.54 21.29 6.11
C GLY A 80 1.11 20.01 6.83
N PRO A 81 0.73 20.08 8.11
CA PRO A 81 0.31 18.89 8.84
C PRO A 81 -1.01 18.29 8.33
N SER A 82 -1.95 19.11 7.84
CA SER A 82 -3.18 18.59 7.22
C SER A 82 -2.88 17.83 5.92
N ARG A 83 -2.01 18.37 5.07
CA ARG A 83 -1.52 17.70 3.85
C ARG A 83 -0.77 16.42 4.18
N ALA A 84 0.04 16.43 5.24
CA ALA A 84 0.71 15.23 5.73
C ALA A 84 -0.32 14.15 6.11
N GLY A 85 -1.38 14.53 6.84
CA GLY A 85 -2.46 13.59 7.19
C GLY A 85 -3.23 13.06 5.97
N ILE A 86 -3.52 13.92 4.99
CA ILE A 86 -4.14 13.50 3.72
C ILE A 86 -3.27 12.46 3.00
N MET A 87 -1.97 12.74 2.84
CA MET A 87 -1.06 11.89 2.08
C MET A 87 -0.73 10.57 2.78
N THR A 88 -0.71 10.56 4.11
CA THR A 88 -0.32 9.39 4.92
C THR A 88 -1.48 8.59 5.47
N GLY A 89 -2.69 9.16 5.53
CA GLY A 89 -3.86 8.54 6.16
C GLY A 89 -3.76 8.47 7.69
N ARG A 90 -2.76 9.15 8.26
CA ARG A 90 -2.43 9.14 9.68
C ARG A 90 -2.50 10.52 10.29
N TYR A 91 -2.76 10.62 11.58
CA TYR A 91 -2.57 11.88 12.27
C TYR A 91 -1.08 12.26 12.26
N GLN A 92 -0.81 13.50 11.84
CA GLN A 92 0.51 14.13 11.85
C GLN A 92 1.25 14.06 13.20
N HIS A 93 0.51 13.85 14.29
CA HIS A 93 1.06 13.73 15.64
C HIS A 93 1.77 12.41 15.88
N GLU A 94 1.39 11.36 15.17
CA GLU A 94 1.92 10.00 15.32
C GLU A 94 3.22 9.77 14.55
N HIS A 95 3.58 10.71 13.68
CA HIS A 95 4.82 10.66 12.91
C HIS A 95 5.56 12.02 12.89
N GLY A 96 5.41 12.82 13.96
CA GLY A 96 6.28 13.98 14.24
C GLY A 96 6.18 15.19 13.29
N SER A 97 5.08 15.29 12.53
CA SER A 97 4.86 16.32 11.49
C SER A 97 3.83 17.39 11.90
N GLN A 98 3.77 17.76 13.18
CA GLN A 98 2.72 18.64 13.74
C GLN A 98 2.82 20.12 13.33
N PHE A 99 3.89 20.54 12.66
CA PHE A 99 4.13 21.92 12.23
C PHE A 99 4.35 22.02 10.72
N ASN A 100 4.20 23.23 10.16
CA ASN A 100 4.61 23.49 8.79
C ASN A 100 6.14 23.36 8.66
N LEU A 101 6.61 23.02 7.47
CA LEU A 101 8.03 23.06 7.13
C LEU A 101 8.49 24.51 6.97
N ALA A 102 9.71 24.79 7.41
CA ALA A 102 10.43 26.00 7.01
C ALA A 102 10.75 25.96 5.51
N GLY A 103 10.76 27.12 4.84
CA GLY A 103 11.31 27.21 3.49
C GLY A 103 12.81 26.87 3.48
N TYR A 104 13.28 26.16 2.45
CA TYR A 104 14.62 25.58 2.35
C TYR A 104 14.95 24.58 3.48
N SER A 105 13.94 23.92 4.03
CA SER A 105 14.13 22.87 5.03
C SER A 105 14.79 21.64 4.41
N PRO A 106 15.84 21.08 5.03
CA PRO A 106 16.37 19.76 4.64
C PRO A 106 15.43 18.62 5.07
N GLU A 107 14.48 18.90 5.96
CA GLU A 107 13.51 17.93 6.44
C GLU A 107 12.29 17.83 5.51
N GLY A 108 11.61 16.69 5.57
CA GLY A 108 10.32 16.43 4.95
C GLY A 108 9.51 15.40 5.72
N ILE A 109 8.37 15.00 5.19
CA ILE A 109 7.60 13.90 5.78
C ILE A 109 8.41 12.61 5.69
N ASP A 110 8.51 11.91 6.81
CA ASP A 110 9.28 10.68 6.99
C ASP A 110 9.13 9.72 5.79
N LEU A 111 10.25 9.18 5.31
CA LEU A 111 10.27 8.29 4.14
C LEU A 111 9.67 6.92 4.45
N SER A 112 9.59 6.52 5.71
CA SER A 112 8.89 5.30 6.14
C SER A 112 7.37 5.41 5.99
N GLU A 113 6.84 6.63 5.96
CA GLU A 113 5.42 6.87 5.70
C GLU A 113 5.12 6.71 4.21
N THR A 114 4.52 5.57 3.85
CA THR A 114 4.05 5.31 2.48
C THR A 114 2.86 6.21 2.17
N PHE A 115 2.96 6.99 1.09
CA PHE A 115 1.88 7.86 0.62
C PHE A 115 0.89 7.07 -0.22
N PHE A 116 -0.41 7.42 -0.14
CA PHE A 116 -1.41 6.72 -0.95
C PHE A 116 -1.16 6.85 -2.46
N SER A 117 -0.52 7.94 -2.89
CA SER A 117 -0.10 8.15 -4.28
C SER A 117 0.85 7.06 -4.77
N THR A 118 1.79 6.60 -3.93
CA THR A 118 2.68 5.47 -4.28
C THR A 118 1.87 4.20 -4.50
N LEU A 119 0.91 3.90 -3.62
CA LEU A 119 0.06 2.71 -3.77
C LEU A 119 -0.82 2.78 -5.04
N ILE A 120 -1.33 3.97 -5.37
CA ILE A 120 -2.11 4.20 -6.59
C ILE A 120 -1.23 4.06 -7.83
N GLN A 121 -0.02 4.61 -7.82
CA GLN A 121 0.98 4.48 -8.88
C GLN A 121 1.35 3.01 -9.10
N ASP A 122 1.67 2.27 -8.04
CA ASP A 122 2.01 0.84 -8.08
C ASP A 122 0.88 -0.02 -8.64
N ALA A 123 -0.37 0.41 -8.43
CA ALA A 123 -1.53 -0.23 -9.02
C ALA A 123 -1.70 0.08 -10.52
N GLY A 124 -0.83 0.89 -11.13
CA GLY A 124 -0.78 1.16 -12.57
C GLY A 124 -1.57 2.39 -13.02
N TYR A 125 -1.85 3.33 -12.12
CA TYR A 125 -2.39 4.64 -12.49
C TYR A 125 -1.29 5.54 -13.05
N ASN A 126 -1.62 6.38 -14.04
CA ASN A 126 -0.80 7.55 -14.35
C ASN A 126 -1.05 8.64 -13.30
N THR A 127 -0.04 8.97 -12.51
CA THR A 127 -0.19 9.83 -11.32
C THR A 127 0.37 11.24 -11.54
N GLY A 128 -0.40 12.26 -11.17
CA GLY A 128 -0.05 13.66 -11.34
C GLY A 128 -0.35 14.51 -10.11
N LEU A 129 0.56 15.44 -9.79
CA LEU A 129 0.31 16.51 -8.81
C LEU A 129 0.63 17.86 -9.43
N ILE A 130 -0.30 18.80 -9.30
CA ILE A 130 -0.17 20.14 -9.85
C ILE A 130 -0.45 21.17 -8.76
N GLY A 131 0.51 22.06 -8.52
CA GLY A 131 0.41 23.15 -7.56
C GLY A 131 1.26 22.95 -6.29
N LYS A 132 0.67 23.21 -5.12
CA LYS A 132 1.38 23.25 -3.84
C LYS A 132 1.69 21.86 -3.29
N TRP A 133 2.95 21.66 -2.89
CA TRP A 133 3.42 20.45 -2.19
C TRP A 133 3.43 20.62 -0.68
N HIS A 134 4.41 21.38 -0.14
CA HIS A 134 4.56 21.70 1.28
C HIS A 134 4.88 20.51 2.21
N LEU A 135 5.49 19.44 1.67
CA LEU A 135 5.82 18.20 2.39
C LEU A 135 7.31 17.81 2.34
N GLY A 136 8.15 18.66 1.77
CA GLY A 136 9.62 18.54 1.74
C GLY A 136 10.21 19.04 0.43
N GLU A 137 11.39 19.67 0.50
CA GLU A 137 12.04 20.30 -0.65
C GLU A 137 13.20 19.48 -1.21
N GLU A 138 13.87 18.67 -0.38
CA GLU A 138 14.95 17.77 -0.82
C GLU A 138 14.45 16.67 -1.75
N HIS A 139 15.35 16.14 -2.58
CA HIS A 139 15.01 15.25 -3.69
C HIS A 139 14.12 14.08 -3.26
N GLU A 140 14.47 13.38 -2.19
CA GLU A 140 13.75 12.24 -1.61
C GLU A 140 12.33 12.56 -1.13
N PHE A 141 12.04 13.83 -0.82
CA PHE A 141 10.72 14.25 -0.34
C PHE A 141 9.86 14.88 -1.43
N GLN A 142 10.39 15.07 -2.64
CA GLN A 142 9.65 15.69 -3.75
C GLN A 142 8.57 14.75 -4.30
N PRO A 143 7.52 15.29 -4.95
CA PRO A 143 6.39 14.49 -5.44
C PRO A 143 6.79 13.27 -6.31
N ASN A 144 7.79 13.42 -7.18
CA ASN A 144 8.25 12.33 -8.05
C ASN A 144 8.89 11.14 -7.31
N GLN A 145 9.31 11.33 -6.06
CA GLN A 145 9.80 10.23 -5.21
C GLN A 145 8.69 9.66 -4.31
N ARG A 146 7.51 10.30 -4.30
CA ARG A 146 6.39 10.00 -3.40
C ARG A 146 5.13 9.61 -4.17
N GLY A 147 5.30 8.92 -5.30
CA GLY A 147 4.19 8.31 -6.04
C GLY A 147 3.49 9.20 -7.07
N PHE A 148 4.18 10.20 -7.62
CA PHE A 148 3.66 11.04 -8.72
C PHE A 148 4.56 10.98 -9.95
N ASP A 149 4.06 10.44 -11.06
CA ASP A 149 4.78 10.41 -12.35
C ASP A 149 5.02 11.81 -12.90
N TYR A 150 4.04 12.70 -12.71
CA TYR A 150 4.09 14.08 -13.16
C TYR A 150 3.92 15.07 -12.00
N PHE A 151 4.81 16.06 -11.95
CA PHE A 151 4.69 17.19 -11.04
C PHE A 151 4.84 18.51 -11.80
N TYR A 152 3.93 19.46 -11.57
CA TYR A 152 4.07 20.84 -12.02
C TYR A 152 3.62 21.80 -10.92
N GLY A 153 4.53 22.55 -10.32
CA GLY A 153 4.14 23.40 -9.20
C GLY A 153 5.28 23.89 -8.35
N MET A 154 5.04 23.96 -7.04
CA MET A 154 5.95 24.56 -6.07
C MET A 154 6.09 23.67 -4.83
N LEU A 155 7.31 23.63 -4.27
CA LEU A 155 7.64 22.72 -3.16
C LEU A 155 7.27 23.30 -1.78
N GLY A 156 7.31 24.63 -1.64
CA GLY A 156 7.12 25.35 -0.37
C GLY A 156 5.66 25.59 0.04
N GLY A 157 5.46 26.60 0.90
CA GLY A 157 4.18 26.85 1.58
C GLY A 157 3.17 27.76 0.85
N GLY A 158 3.56 28.46 -0.20
CA GLY A 158 2.68 29.25 -1.08
C GLY A 158 3.49 30.01 -2.14
N HIS A 159 2.81 30.71 -3.05
CA HIS A 159 3.48 31.38 -4.18
C HIS A 159 2.85 32.74 -4.49
N VAL A 160 3.61 33.66 -5.07
CA VAL A 160 3.04 34.85 -5.74
C VAL A 160 2.24 34.42 -6.97
N TYR A 161 1.18 35.14 -7.35
CA TYR A 161 0.27 34.65 -8.40
C TYR A 161 0.60 35.18 -9.79
N ASN A 162 1.58 36.08 -9.90
CA ASN A 162 1.93 36.76 -11.14
C ASN A 162 3.38 36.42 -11.54
N THR A 163 3.57 35.92 -12.76
CA THR A 163 4.90 35.52 -13.26
C THR A 163 5.91 36.66 -13.35
N ASN A 164 5.51 37.94 -13.34
CA ASN A 164 6.45 39.06 -13.25
C ASN A 164 7.16 39.15 -11.90
N ASP A 165 6.56 38.62 -10.84
CA ASP A 165 7.13 38.67 -9.49
C ASP A 165 8.10 37.53 -9.20
N PHE A 166 8.16 36.54 -10.11
CA PHE A 166 9.05 35.39 -10.00
C PHE A 166 10.51 35.83 -10.15
N ILE A 167 11.41 35.15 -9.47
CA ILE A 167 12.82 35.14 -9.84
C ILE A 167 12.95 34.27 -11.07
N ARG A 168 13.67 34.75 -12.08
CA ARG A 168 13.92 33.97 -13.29
C ARG A 168 14.94 32.86 -13.02
N VAL A 169 14.78 31.69 -13.63
CA VAL A 169 15.66 30.52 -13.46
C VAL A 169 17.13 30.90 -13.66
N ALA A 170 17.44 31.69 -14.69
CA ALA A 170 18.80 32.15 -14.97
C ALA A 170 19.44 33.02 -13.86
N ASN A 171 18.61 33.59 -12.98
CA ASN A 171 19.02 34.45 -11.87
C ASN A 171 18.77 33.80 -10.50
N TYR A 172 18.28 32.56 -10.46
CA TYR A 172 18.02 31.84 -9.23
C TYR A 172 19.26 31.07 -8.80
N ASP A 173 19.67 31.27 -7.55
CA ASP A 173 20.74 30.51 -6.91
C ASP A 173 20.13 29.73 -5.74
N ALA A 174 20.02 28.41 -5.91
CA ALA A 174 19.43 27.53 -4.91
C ALA A 174 20.21 27.48 -3.59
N SER A 175 21.47 27.95 -3.56
CA SER A 175 22.24 28.07 -2.32
C SER A 175 21.89 29.32 -1.52
N ASN A 176 21.18 30.28 -2.13
CA ASN A 176 20.77 31.52 -1.48
C ASN A 176 19.42 31.36 -0.77
N THR A 177 19.48 30.89 0.47
CA THR A 177 18.31 30.73 1.35
C THR A 177 17.73 32.05 1.88
N GLY A 178 18.30 33.21 1.49
CA GLY A 178 17.77 34.53 1.81
C GLY A 178 16.67 35.03 0.88
N ILE A 179 16.35 34.26 -0.17
CA ILE A 179 15.27 34.55 -1.10
C ILE A 179 13.93 34.15 -0.47
N TRP A 180 12.90 35.00 -0.61
CA TRP A 180 11.55 34.62 -0.24
C TRP A 180 11.05 33.50 -1.16
N ASP A 181 10.75 32.34 -0.58
CA ASP A 181 10.40 31.08 -1.24
C ASP A 181 9.21 31.19 -2.21
N TYR A 182 8.29 32.13 -1.95
CA TYR A 182 7.12 32.39 -2.80
C TYR A 182 7.46 32.92 -4.19
N ARG A 183 8.72 33.29 -4.44
CA ARG A 183 9.20 33.85 -5.72
C ARG A 183 10.09 32.88 -6.50
N ILE A 184 10.37 31.69 -5.95
CA ILE A 184 11.21 30.67 -6.60
C ILE A 184 10.55 30.23 -7.91
N PRO A 185 11.30 29.97 -9.00
CA PRO A 185 10.71 29.43 -10.21
C PRO A 185 9.92 28.14 -9.95
N LEU A 186 8.77 27.99 -10.61
CA LEU A 186 8.00 26.75 -10.56
C LEU A 186 8.84 25.57 -11.07
N ARG A 187 8.49 24.39 -10.59
CA ARG A 187 9.11 23.10 -10.91
C ARG A 187 8.26 22.35 -11.93
N GLU A 188 8.92 21.62 -12.81
CA GLU A 188 8.32 20.57 -13.63
C GLU A 188 9.16 19.30 -13.46
N ASN A 189 8.56 18.30 -12.82
CA ASN A 189 9.23 17.12 -12.29
C ASN A 189 10.47 17.48 -11.44
N ASN A 190 11.60 16.83 -11.73
CA ASN A 190 12.88 17.04 -11.05
C ASN A 190 13.61 18.34 -11.48
N GLY A 191 13.03 19.14 -12.38
CA GLY A 191 13.63 20.37 -12.91
C GLY A 191 12.77 21.62 -12.70
N TYR A 192 13.24 22.75 -13.23
CA TYR A 192 12.43 23.98 -13.31
C TYR A 192 11.52 23.94 -14.53
N ALA A 193 10.30 24.45 -14.37
CA ALA A 193 9.35 24.61 -15.45
C ALA A 193 9.87 25.61 -16.50
N PRO A 194 9.60 25.40 -17.80
CA PRO A 194 9.94 26.36 -18.84
C PRO A 194 9.28 27.73 -18.61
N GLU A 195 10.06 28.81 -18.69
CA GLU A 195 9.59 30.19 -18.50
C GLU A 195 8.88 30.78 -19.73
N THR A 196 8.19 29.93 -20.50
CA THR A 196 7.54 30.32 -21.75
C THR A 196 6.45 31.35 -21.47
N ASN A 197 6.52 32.50 -22.15
CA ASN A 197 5.57 33.62 -22.02
C ASN A 197 5.49 34.28 -20.63
N TYR A 198 6.44 34.06 -19.72
CA TYR A 198 6.40 34.70 -18.38
C TYR A 198 6.39 36.24 -18.45
N ASP A 199 6.95 36.84 -19.50
CA ASP A 199 6.90 38.30 -19.71
C ASP A 199 5.51 38.83 -20.09
N GLN A 200 4.55 37.93 -20.35
CA GLN A 200 3.13 38.28 -20.54
C GLN A 200 2.37 38.37 -19.20
N ASN A 201 3.05 38.22 -18.07
CA ASN A 201 2.48 38.24 -16.73
C ASN A 201 1.32 37.25 -16.55
N LEU A 202 1.60 35.98 -16.84
CA LEU A 202 0.67 34.87 -16.63
C LEU A 202 0.27 34.75 -15.16
N TYR A 203 -0.97 34.28 -14.95
CA TYR A 203 -1.58 34.06 -13.64
C TYR A 203 -1.45 32.59 -13.22
N VAL A 204 -0.92 32.33 -12.02
CA VAL A 204 -0.53 30.97 -11.57
C VAL A 204 -1.70 30.00 -11.50
N THR A 205 -2.87 30.43 -11.04
CA THR A 205 -4.07 29.56 -11.02
C THR A 205 -4.48 29.11 -12.42
N ASP A 206 -4.38 30.00 -13.42
CA ASP A 206 -4.63 29.63 -14.81
C ASP A 206 -3.53 28.66 -15.32
N MET A 207 -2.26 28.89 -14.95
CA MET A 207 -1.14 28.00 -15.32
C MET A 207 -1.28 26.58 -14.75
N PHE A 208 -1.69 26.44 -13.49
CA PHE A 208 -1.97 25.13 -12.90
C PHE A 208 -3.14 24.45 -13.62
N THR A 209 -4.19 25.19 -13.94
CA THR A 209 -5.31 24.65 -14.75
C THR A 209 -4.83 24.13 -16.10
N ASP A 210 -4.00 24.91 -16.81
CA ASP A 210 -3.47 24.53 -18.12
C ASP A 210 -2.60 23.27 -18.06
N ALA A 211 -1.81 23.12 -17.00
CA ALA A 211 -1.03 21.91 -16.75
C ALA A 211 -1.96 20.70 -16.48
N GLY A 212 -3.06 20.88 -15.75
CA GLY A 212 -4.04 19.82 -15.47
C GLY A 212 -4.76 19.35 -16.73
N VAL A 213 -5.18 20.28 -17.59
CA VAL A 213 -5.74 19.97 -18.90
C VAL A 213 -4.72 19.18 -19.74
N THR A 214 -3.47 19.64 -19.77
CA THR A 214 -2.40 18.95 -20.53
C THR A 214 -2.15 17.54 -20.00
N PHE A 215 -2.19 17.32 -18.68
CA PHE A 215 -2.05 16.01 -18.09
C PHE A 215 -3.19 15.07 -18.52
N ILE A 216 -4.45 15.50 -18.42
CA ILE A 216 -5.63 14.71 -18.79
C ILE A 216 -5.60 14.35 -20.28
N GLU A 217 -5.30 15.32 -21.16
CA GLU A 217 -5.18 15.09 -22.61
C GLU A 217 -4.04 14.11 -22.98
N ASN A 218 -3.03 13.99 -22.14
CA ASN A 218 -1.93 13.04 -22.37
C ASN A 218 -2.26 11.64 -21.81
N SER A 219 -2.99 11.55 -20.70
CA SER A 219 -3.42 10.26 -20.13
C SER A 219 -4.32 9.47 -21.08
N GLU A 220 -5.23 10.13 -21.82
CA GLU A 220 -6.10 9.50 -22.83
C GLU A 220 -5.32 8.73 -23.92
N ARG A 221 -4.07 9.13 -24.18
CA ARG A 221 -3.28 8.60 -25.29
C ARG A 221 -2.50 7.32 -24.97
N ASN A 222 -2.59 6.82 -23.72
CA ASN A 222 -1.79 5.69 -23.20
C ASN A 222 -2.63 4.42 -22.97
N ASP A 223 -3.37 3.95 -23.98
CA ASP A 223 -4.06 2.65 -24.00
C ASP A 223 -4.99 2.35 -22.79
N ASN A 224 -5.92 3.25 -22.47
CA ASN A 224 -6.96 3.09 -21.43
C ASN A 224 -6.47 2.89 -19.98
N GLN A 225 -5.28 3.37 -19.63
CA GLN A 225 -4.84 3.41 -18.22
C GLN A 225 -5.56 4.54 -17.45
N PRO A 226 -6.15 4.27 -16.27
CA PRO A 226 -6.78 5.32 -15.48
C PRO A 226 -5.73 6.28 -14.93
N PHE A 227 -6.11 7.54 -14.73
CA PHE A 227 -5.22 8.54 -14.14
C PHE A 227 -5.66 8.96 -12.74
N PHE A 228 -4.69 9.36 -11.93
CA PHE A 228 -4.90 10.01 -10.64
C PHE A 228 -4.25 11.39 -10.68
N LEU A 229 -5.03 12.45 -10.48
CA LEU A 229 -4.56 13.83 -10.53
C LEU A 229 -4.96 14.59 -9.26
N MET A 230 -3.98 15.14 -8.55
CA MET A 230 -4.18 16.13 -7.49
C MET A 230 -3.93 17.55 -8.00
N MET A 231 -4.99 18.34 -8.06
CA MET A 231 -4.98 19.77 -8.35
C MET A 231 -4.93 20.56 -7.04
N ASN A 232 -3.71 20.75 -6.53
CA ASN A 232 -3.42 21.46 -5.28
C ASN A 232 -3.28 22.97 -5.53
N TYR A 233 -4.38 23.66 -5.81
CA TYR A 233 -4.37 25.10 -6.00
C TYR A 233 -3.82 25.83 -4.76
N THR A 234 -2.95 26.83 -4.97
CA THR A 234 -2.55 27.76 -3.91
C THR A 234 -3.67 28.75 -3.59
N ALA A 235 -4.57 29.02 -4.53
CA ALA A 235 -5.69 29.92 -4.29
C ALA A 235 -6.69 29.29 -3.29
N PRO A 236 -7.31 30.11 -2.41
CA PRO A 236 -7.16 31.57 -2.28
C PRO A 236 -6.12 32.04 -1.23
N HIS A 237 -5.10 31.25 -0.89
CA HIS A 237 -4.06 31.62 0.09
C HIS A 237 -3.33 32.91 -0.28
N THR A 238 -2.88 33.65 0.75
CA THR A 238 -2.07 34.87 0.60
C THR A 238 -0.79 34.64 -0.24
N PRO A 239 -0.25 35.67 -0.90
CA PRO A 239 -0.78 37.04 -0.99
C PRO A 239 -2.09 37.11 -1.78
N GLU A 240 -3.02 37.98 -1.39
CA GLU A 240 -4.31 38.15 -2.07
C GLU A 240 -4.10 38.86 -3.42
N GLU A 241 -3.91 38.09 -4.48
CA GLU A 241 -3.65 38.57 -5.83
C GLU A 241 -4.58 37.86 -6.82
N ALA A 242 -5.57 38.58 -7.34
CA ALA A 242 -6.44 38.10 -8.41
C ALA A 242 -6.03 38.65 -9.77
N LYS A 243 -6.44 37.95 -10.84
CA LYS A 243 -6.35 38.48 -12.19
C LYS A 243 -7.28 39.70 -12.31
N PRO A 244 -6.82 40.87 -12.81
CA PRO A 244 -7.66 42.06 -12.88
C PRO A 244 -8.96 41.89 -13.65
N GLN A 245 -8.95 41.03 -14.69
CA GLN A 245 -10.17 40.73 -15.44
C GLN A 245 -11.19 39.94 -14.62
N ASP A 246 -10.74 39.03 -13.73
CA ASP A 246 -11.63 38.28 -12.85
C ASP A 246 -12.34 39.20 -11.85
N GLU A 247 -11.63 40.20 -11.32
CA GLU A 247 -12.25 41.21 -10.44
C GLU A 247 -13.33 42.03 -11.17
N ILE A 248 -13.08 42.39 -12.43
CA ILE A 248 -14.03 43.14 -13.27
C ILE A 248 -15.26 42.28 -13.58
N ASP A 249 -15.03 41.05 -14.02
CA ASP A 249 -16.08 40.11 -14.42
C ASP A 249 -16.95 39.73 -13.22
N LEU A 250 -16.33 39.38 -12.10
CA LEU A 250 -17.05 39.02 -10.87
C LEU A 250 -17.93 40.18 -10.39
N ARG A 251 -17.43 41.42 -10.45
CA ARG A 251 -18.23 42.60 -10.09
C ARG A 251 -19.39 42.82 -11.06
N ALA A 252 -19.19 42.58 -12.35
CA ALA A 252 -20.25 42.69 -13.35
C ALA A 252 -21.34 41.62 -13.16
N ILE A 253 -20.95 40.39 -12.78
CA ILE A 253 -21.86 39.27 -12.51
C ILE A 253 -22.67 39.51 -11.24
N LEU A 254 -22.00 39.79 -10.13
CA LEU A 254 -22.64 39.90 -8.80
C LEU A 254 -23.36 41.23 -8.58
N GLY A 255 -23.01 42.28 -9.34
CA GLY A 255 -23.63 43.60 -9.22
C GLY A 255 -23.53 44.15 -7.79
N SER A 256 -24.67 44.34 -7.13
CA SER A 256 -24.73 44.86 -5.74
C SER A 256 -24.28 43.85 -4.69
N SER A 257 -24.25 42.56 -5.01
CA SER A 257 -23.80 41.51 -4.09
C SER A 257 -22.27 41.41 -4.05
N ALA A 258 -21.55 41.98 -5.02
CA ALA A 258 -20.10 42.03 -5.00
C ALA A 258 -19.59 42.82 -3.77
N SER A 259 -18.53 42.33 -3.14
CA SER A 259 -17.96 42.99 -1.98
C SER A 259 -17.47 44.41 -2.31
N ASN A 260 -17.77 45.34 -1.40
CA ASN A 260 -17.19 46.70 -1.42
C ASN A 260 -15.85 46.76 -0.67
N ASN A 261 -15.49 45.72 0.08
CA ASN A 261 -14.15 45.57 0.62
C ASN A 261 -13.25 45.06 -0.51
N ALA A 262 -12.25 45.85 -0.90
CA ALA A 262 -11.35 45.52 -2.02
C ALA A 262 -10.62 44.18 -1.81
N ALA A 263 -10.08 43.93 -0.62
CA ALA A 263 -9.32 42.71 -0.33
C ALA A 263 -10.23 41.46 -0.35
N ARG A 264 -11.45 41.57 0.20
CA ARG A 264 -12.47 40.52 0.06
C ARG A 264 -12.87 40.30 -1.41
N HIS A 265 -13.04 41.37 -2.19
CA HIS A 265 -13.35 41.24 -3.61
C HIS A 265 -12.23 40.55 -4.39
N THR A 266 -10.97 40.85 -4.08
CA THR A 266 -9.80 40.15 -4.62
C THR A 266 -9.83 38.67 -4.22
N TYR A 267 -10.07 38.34 -2.94
CA TYR A 267 -10.25 36.96 -2.48
C TYR A 267 -11.34 36.22 -3.27
N SER A 268 -12.54 36.79 -3.37
CA SER A 268 -13.64 36.19 -4.14
C SER A 268 -13.29 36.03 -5.61
N ALA A 269 -12.51 36.95 -6.20
CA ALA A 269 -12.03 36.84 -7.58
C ALA A 269 -10.97 35.74 -7.75
N MET A 270 -10.14 35.46 -6.74
CA MET A 270 -9.23 34.30 -6.76
C MET A 270 -10.00 32.99 -6.78
N VAL A 271 -11.05 32.87 -5.95
CA VAL A 271 -11.95 31.70 -5.92
C VAL A 271 -12.69 31.56 -7.25
N TYR A 272 -13.20 32.65 -7.82
CA TYR A 272 -13.79 32.66 -9.16
C TYR A 272 -12.80 32.21 -10.24
N GLY A 273 -11.52 32.57 -10.12
CA GLY A 273 -10.46 32.08 -11.00
C GLY A 273 -10.29 30.56 -10.94
N VAL A 274 -10.41 29.95 -9.76
CA VAL A 274 -10.41 28.48 -9.60
C VAL A 274 -11.65 27.87 -10.23
N ASP A 275 -12.83 28.44 -10.01
CA ASP A 275 -14.09 27.95 -10.60
C ASP A 275 -14.04 27.92 -12.14
N ARG A 276 -13.50 28.96 -12.78
CA ARG A 276 -13.22 28.97 -14.22
C ARG A 276 -12.26 27.86 -14.64
N GLY A 277 -11.25 27.60 -13.81
CA GLY A 277 -10.27 26.54 -14.06
C GLY A 277 -10.91 25.15 -14.01
N ILE A 278 -11.74 24.91 -13.01
CA ILE A 278 -12.52 23.67 -12.86
C ILE A 278 -13.43 23.46 -14.07
N GLN A 279 -14.10 24.51 -14.57
CA GLN A 279 -14.89 24.42 -15.81
C GLN A 279 -14.05 23.92 -16.98
N LYS A 280 -12.84 24.45 -17.16
CA LYS A 280 -11.95 24.04 -18.25
C LYS A 280 -11.55 22.57 -18.13
N ILE A 281 -11.21 22.11 -16.92
CA ILE A 281 -10.85 20.71 -16.65
C ILE A 281 -12.05 19.77 -16.90
N VAL A 282 -13.23 20.13 -16.38
CA VAL A 282 -14.47 19.36 -16.59
C VAL A 282 -14.83 19.28 -18.08
N ASP A 283 -14.68 20.39 -18.82
CA ASP A 283 -14.90 20.40 -20.26
C ASP A 283 -13.90 19.50 -20.99
N THR A 284 -12.63 19.45 -20.55
CA THR A 284 -11.64 18.51 -21.08
C THR A 284 -12.06 17.07 -20.81
N LEU A 285 -12.45 16.72 -19.58
CA LEU A 285 -12.96 15.38 -19.25
C LEU A 285 -14.16 14.97 -20.10
N ARG A 286 -15.07 15.91 -20.38
CA ARG A 286 -16.22 15.65 -21.26
C ARG A 286 -15.80 15.47 -22.72
N GLN A 287 -14.80 16.22 -23.18
CA GLN A 287 -14.26 16.12 -24.53
C GLN A 287 -13.49 14.82 -24.77
N THR A 288 -12.77 14.33 -23.76
CA THR A 288 -12.05 13.05 -23.82
C THR A 288 -12.96 11.85 -23.54
N GLY A 289 -14.17 12.07 -23.03
CA GLY A 289 -15.12 10.99 -22.69
C GLY A 289 -14.90 10.39 -21.30
N GLU A 290 -13.97 10.94 -20.51
CA GLU A 290 -13.56 10.43 -19.20
C GLU A 290 -14.48 10.89 -18.05
N PHE A 291 -15.31 11.91 -18.28
CA PHE A 291 -16.10 12.57 -17.22
C PHE A 291 -16.98 11.62 -16.40
N ASP A 292 -17.67 10.68 -17.05
CA ASP A 292 -18.63 9.81 -16.36
C ASP A 292 -17.93 8.79 -15.44
N ASN A 293 -16.75 8.31 -15.84
CA ASN A 293 -15.91 7.40 -15.05
C ASN A 293 -14.73 8.11 -14.36
N THR A 294 -14.95 9.35 -13.91
CA THR A 294 -13.99 10.07 -13.06
C THR A 294 -14.62 10.39 -11.71
N MET A 295 -13.97 9.98 -10.62
CA MET A 295 -14.29 10.42 -9.26
C MET A 295 -13.65 11.79 -9.03
N ILE A 296 -14.47 12.82 -8.93
CA ILE A 296 -14.03 14.19 -8.65
C ILE A 296 -14.29 14.52 -7.18
N ILE A 297 -13.23 14.83 -6.43
CA ILE A 297 -13.30 15.29 -5.04
C ILE A 297 -12.91 16.76 -5.00
N PHE A 298 -13.68 17.59 -4.32
CA PHE A 298 -13.32 18.98 -4.06
C PHE A 298 -13.26 19.20 -2.56
N THR A 299 -12.18 19.81 -2.05
CA THR A 299 -12.08 20.22 -0.65
C THR A 299 -11.01 21.30 -0.41
N SER A 300 -10.77 21.64 0.86
CA SER A 300 -9.69 22.53 1.30
C SER A 300 -8.80 21.86 2.34
N ASP A 301 -7.53 22.24 2.41
CA ASP A 301 -6.58 21.68 3.39
C ASP A 301 -6.89 22.10 4.83
N ASN A 302 -7.53 23.25 5.06
CA ASN A 302 -7.96 23.73 6.36
C ASN A 302 -9.06 24.78 6.22
N GLY A 303 -9.66 25.19 7.34
CA GLY A 303 -10.64 26.28 7.32
C GLY A 303 -10.02 27.62 6.93
N GLY A 304 -10.82 28.51 6.35
CA GLY A 304 -10.36 29.77 5.77
C GLY A 304 -9.70 30.72 6.78
N ARG A 305 -8.74 31.51 6.30
CA ARG A 305 -8.03 32.49 7.12
C ARG A 305 -8.79 33.81 7.18
N LEU A 306 -9.42 34.08 8.33
CA LEU A 306 -10.25 35.28 8.53
C LEU A 306 -9.43 36.59 8.54
N ASN A 307 -8.27 36.56 9.22
CA ASN A 307 -7.43 37.74 9.42
C ASN A 307 -6.41 37.86 8.28
N ASP A 308 -6.34 39.03 7.66
CA ASP A 308 -5.39 39.39 6.59
C ASP A 308 -5.49 38.57 5.29
N ALA A 309 -6.51 37.71 5.16
CA ALA A 309 -6.80 36.92 3.95
C ALA A 309 -8.31 36.84 3.62
N ASN A 310 -9.13 37.67 4.28
CA ASN A 310 -10.55 37.95 3.99
C ASN A 310 -11.51 36.77 3.75
N ALA A 311 -11.14 35.53 4.11
CA ALA A 311 -12.03 34.38 4.04
C ALA A 311 -13.26 34.53 4.97
N ARG A 312 -14.30 33.75 4.70
CA ARG A 312 -15.51 33.66 5.52
C ARG A 312 -15.82 32.20 5.84
N ASN A 313 -15.94 31.93 7.13
CA ASN A 313 -16.29 30.60 7.65
C ASN A 313 -17.70 30.57 8.26
N THR A 314 -18.53 31.58 8.00
CA THR A 314 -19.91 31.65 8.51
C THR A 314 -20.64 30.33 8.20
N PRO A 315 -21.41 29.73 9.15
CA PRO A 315 -21.71 30.19 10.51
C PRO A 315 -20.67 29.76 11.57
N LEU A 316 -19.60 29.07 11.16
CA LEU A 316 -18.59 28.48 12.02
C LEU A 316 -17.75 29.55 12.73
N GLN A 317 -17.28 29.22 13.94
CA GLN A 317 -16.44 30.12 14.72
C GLN A 317 -14.95 29.92 14.41
N ASN A 318 -14.23 31.04 14.31
CA ASN A 318 -12.80 31.14 13.97
C ASN A 318 -12.46 30.64 12.54
N GLY A 319 -11.17 30.35 12.30
CA GLY A 319 -10.59 30.03 11.01
C GLY A 319 -9.29 29.25 11.16
N LYS A 320 -8.46 29.23 10.12
CA LYS A 320 -7.08 28.73 10.14
C LYS A 320 -6.39 29.01 11.48
N THR A 321 -5.62 28.04 11.99
CA THR A 321 -4.92 28.05 13.30
C THR A 321 -5.82 27.91 14.55
N SER A 322 -7.00 27.31 14.41
CA SER A 322 -7.93 27.05 15.52
C SER A 322 -8.60 25.69 15.39
N VAL A 323 -8.68 24.91 16.47
CA VAL A 323 -9.41 23.62 16.50
C VAL A 323 -10.93 23.77 16.72
N ARG A 324 -11.42 25.02 16.70
CA ARG A 324 -12.84 25.33 16.53
C ARG A 324 -13.33 24.96 15.14
N GLU A 325 -14.64 24.81 14.97
CA GLU A 325 -15.23 24.33 13.71
C GLU A 325 -14.70 25.09 12.49
N GLY A 326 -14.58 26.41 12.56
CA GLY A 326 -14.13 27.21 11.41
C GLY A 326 -12.68 27.00 10.97
N GLY A 327 -11.84 26.33 11.77
CA GLY A 327 -10.45 26.01 11.38
C GLY A 327 -10.22 24.57 10.92
N ILE A 328 -11.06 23.63 11.34
CA ILE A 328 -10.92 22.19 11.01
C ILE A 328 -12.04 21.66 10.11
N ARG A 329 -13.22 22.26 10.08
CA ARG A 329 -14.33 21.85 9.21
C ARG A 329 -14.22 22.56 7.86
N VAL A 330 -14.25 21.80 6.77
CA VAL A 330 -13.94 22.27 5.41
C VAL A 330 -15.08 21.96 4.45
N PRO A 331 -15.27 22.77 3.38
CA PRO A 331 -16.20 22.41 2.31
C PRO A 331 -15.72 21.14 1.61
N MET A 332 -16.64 20.22 1.29
CA MET A 332 -16.29 19.02 0.54
C MET A 332 -17.46 18.47 -0.28
N PHE A 333 -17.19 18.01 -1.49
CA PHE A 333 -18.11 17.14 -2.23
C PHE A 333 -17.36 16.03 -2.97
N ILE A 334 -18.10 14.97 -3.31
CA ILE A 334 -17.66 13.93 -4.27
C ILE A 334 -18.68 13.87 -5.41
N HIS A 335 -18.20 13.98 -6.65
CA HIS A 335 -18.99 13.83 -7.87
C HIS A 335 -18.42 12.67 -8.69
N TRP A 336 -19.20 11.59 -8.83
CA TRP A 336 -18.81 10.42 -9.62
C TRP A 336 -20.07 9.79 -10.26
N PRO A 337 -20.37 10.09 -11.54
CA PRO A 337 -21.61 9.66 -12.18
C PRO A 337 -21.81 8.14 -12.21
N GLN A 338 -20.73 7.37 -12.44
CA GLN A 338 -20.77 5.90 -12.45
C GLN A 338 -20.58 5.26 -11.05
N GLY A 339 -20.17 6.03 -10.04
CA GLY A 339 -19.83 5.51 -8.70
C GLY A 339 -20.99 5.16 -7.77
N ASN A 340 -22.23 5.31 -8.24
CA ASN A 340 -23.46 5.05 -7.49
C ASN A 340 -23.57 5.79 -6.15
N LEU A 341 -23.08 7.03 -6.08
CA LEU A 341 -23.19 7.86 -4.88
C LEU A 341 -24.55 8.60 -4.82
N PRO A 342 -25.18 8.71 -3.64
CA PRO A 342 -26.43 9.46 -3.50
C PRO A 342 -26.20 10.95 -3.71
N ARG A 343 -27.09 11.59 -4.46
CA ARG A 343 -27.05 13.04 -4.64
C ARG A 343 -27.60 13.76 -3.42
N GLY A 344 -26.98 14.88 -3.05
CA GLY A 344 -27.38 15.73 -1.93
C GLY A 344 -26.44 15.64 -0.74
N ASN A 345 -26.94 16.00 0.45
CA ASN A 345 -26.11 16.13 1.65
C ASN A 345 -25.85 14.79 2.32
N TYR A 346 -24.61 14.58 2.74
CA TYR A 346 -24.17 13.58 3.69
C TYR A 346 -23.72 14.31 4.97
N ASP A 347 -24.55 14.22 6.01
CA ASP A 347 -24.42 15.01 7.24
C ASP A 347 -23.62 14.30 8.35
N HIS A 348 -23.02 13.15 8.04
CA HIS A 348 -22.20 12.40 8.99
C HIS A 348 -20.73 12.83 8.94
N VAL A 349 -20.05 12.69 10.08
CA VAL A 349 -18.66 13.10 10.27
C VAL A 349 -17.74 12.28 9.38
N VAL A 350 -16.94 12.95 8.56
CA VAL A 350 -15.83 12.37 7.79
C VAL A 350 -14.54 13.17 8.03
N SER A 351 -13.40 12.53 7.86
CA SER A 351 -12.08 13.16 7.97
C SER A 351 -11.37 13.17 6.63
N LEU A 352 -10.52 14.15 6.37
CA LEU A 352 -9.62 14.11 5.22
C LEU A 352 -8.57 12.98 5.32
N LEU A 353 -8.37 12.39 6.51
CA LEU A 353 -7.61 11.14 6.67
C LEU A 353 -8.27 9.98 5.91
N ASP A 354 -9.59 10.03 5.73
CA ASP A 354 -10.38 9.01 5.03
C ASP A 354 -10.06 8.93 3.53
N LEU A 355 -9.48 10.00 2.97
CA LEU A 355 -9.06 10.01 1.57
C LEU A 355 -8.03 8.91 1.28
N TYR A 356 -7.12 8.61 2.20
CA TYR A 356 -6.11 7.58 1.98
C TYR A 356 -6.73 6.20 1.68
N PRO A 357 -7.44 5.54 2.63
CA PRO A 357 -8.00 4.23 2.37
C PRO A 357 -9.11 4.25 1.32
N THR A 358 -9.85 5.35 1.18
CA THR A 358 -10.89 5.48 0.16
C THR A 358 -10.30 5.50 -1.26
N LEU A 359 -9.27 6.30 -1.50
CA LEU A 359 -8.64 6.41 -2.82
C LEU A 359 -7.86 5.15 -3.19
N VAL A 360 -7.23 4.49 -2.22
CA VAL A 360 -6.56 3.19 -2.41
C VAL A 360 -7.57 2.11 -2.80
N ASP A 361 -8.73 2.06 -2.14
CA ASP A 361 -9.82 1.12 -2.47
C ASP A 361 -10.39 1.37 -3.87
N VAL A 362 -10.67 2.63 -4.21
CA VAL A 362 -11.14 3.01 -5.57
C VAL A 362 -10.12 2.64 -6.64
N ALA A 363 -8.83 2.82 -6.35
CA ALA A 363 -7.75 2.43 -7.24
C ALA A 363 -7.56 0.91 -7.33
N GLN A 364 -8.27 0.12 -6.52
CA GLN A 364 -8.08 -1.32 -6.36
C GLN A 364 -6.64 -1.68 -5.97
N ALA A 365 -6.00 -0.80 -5.20
CA ALA A 365 -4.69 -0.98 -4.62
C ALA A 365 -4.78 -1.61 -3.23
N THR A 366 -3.69 -2.18 -2.73
CA THR A 366 -3.65 -2.82 -1.40
C THR A 366 -2.82 -2.00 -0.43
N VAL A 367 -3.36 -1.70 0.74
CA VAL A 367 -2.60 -1.13 1.85
C VAL A 367 -1.71 -2.22 2.45
N PRO A 368 -0.39 -2.00 2.59
CA PRO A 368 0.49 -2.95 3.28
C PRO A 368 0.05 -3.17 4.73
N ALA A 369 0.05 -4.41 5.22
CA ALA A 369 -0.41 -4.73 6.58
C ALA A 369 0.39 -4.00 7.69
N SER A 370 1.63 -3.60 7.41
CA SER A 370 2.47 -2.82 8.33
C SER A 370 2.13 -1.34 8.39
N LYS A 371 1.30 -0.84 7.46
CA LYS A 371 0.92 0.58 7.40
C LYS A 371 -0.25 0.83 8.35
N GLU A 372 0.01 1.64 9.37
CA GLU A 372 -1.03 2.16 10.25
C GLU A 372 -1.83 3.25 9.51
N ILE A 373 -3.15 3.26 9.69
CA ILE A 373 -4.08 4.22 9.08
C ILE A 373 -5.15 4.57 10.10
N ASP A 374 -5.40 5.87 10.27
CA ASP A 374 -6.46 6.42 11.14
C ASP A 374 -7.74 6.77 10.36
N GLY A 375 -7.58 6.96 9.05
CA GLY A 375 -8.68 7.12 8.10
C GLY A 375 -9.52 5.84 7.91
N LYS A 376 -10.69 5.98 7.30
CA LYS A 376 -11.56 4.88 6.90
C LYS A 376 -11.94 4.96 5.43
N ASN A 377 -12.15 3.81 4.80
CA ASN A 377 -12.85 3.79 3.51
C ASN A 377 -14.31 4.19 3.75
N ILE A 378 -14.71 5.38 3.25
CA ILE A 378 -16.04 5.95 3.49
C ILE A 378 -17.08 5.51 2.45
N LEU A 379 -16.67 4.95 1.31
CA LEU A 379 -17.58 4.71 0.18
C LEU A 379 -18.74 3.75 0.50
N PRO A 380 -18.55 2.62 1.21
CA PRO A 380 -19.64 1.70 1.51
C PRO A 380 -20.77 2.38 2.31
N ASP A 381 -20.42 3.20 3.29
CA ASP A 381 -21.38 3.90 4.14
C ASP A 381 -22.01 5.09 3.41
N VAL A 382 -21.23 5.86 2.64
CA VAL A 382 -21.75 6.97 1.83
C VAL A 382 -22.78 6.48 0.80
N ARG A 383 -22.54 5.33 0.16
CA ARG A 383 -23.48 4.73 -0.81
C ARG A 383 -24.83 4.38 -0.20
N THR A 384 -24.84 3.97 1.06
CA THR A 384 -26.07 3.56 1.78
C THR A 384 -26.67 4.69 2.62
N GLY A 385 -25.95 5.82 2.78
CA GLY A 385 -26.31 6.90 3.69
C GLY A 385 -26.12 6.54 5.17
N ALA A 386 -25.31 5.52 5.48
CA ALA A 386 -24.99 5.12 6.85
C ALA A 386 -23.95 6.07 7.48
N ASN A 387 -23.84 6.07 8.81
CA ASN A 387 -22.83 6.86 9.52
C ASN A 387 -21.51 6.09 9.64
N VAL A 388 -20.53 6.44 8.81
CA VAL A 388 -19.20 5.80 8.78
C VAL A 388 -18.42 5.81 10.09
N ARG A 389 -18.73 6.77 10.98
CA ARG A 389 -18.04 6.96 12.26
C ARG A 389 -19.02 6.97 13.43
N GLU A 390 -20.07 6.14 13.36
CA GLU A 390 -21.01 6.00 14.47
C GLU A 390 -20.29 5.53 15.75
N ASN A 391 -20.31 6.41 16.76
CA ASN A 391 -19.65 6.22 18.06
C ASN A 391 -18.12 6.13 18.00
N GLU A 392 -17.50 6.72 16.97
CA GLU A 392 -16.05 6.84 16.88
C GLU A 392 -15.61 8.30 16.87
N PRO A 393 -14.64 8.69 17.72
CA PRO A 393 -14.23 10.07 17.83
C PRO A 393 -13.25 10.49 16.73
N LEU A 394 -13.26 11.78 16.37
CA LEU A 394 -12.14 12.45 15.72
C LEU A 394 -11.40 13.33 16.73
N PHE A 395 -10.07 13.29 16.66
CA PHE A 395 -9.17 14.03 17.53
C PHE A 395 -8.54 15.21 16.81
N PHE A 396 -8.38 16.32 17.52
CA PHE A 396 -7.72 17.51 17.01
C PHE A 396 -6.85 18.12 18.09
N MET A 397 -5.58 18.37 17.77
CA MET A 397 -4.68 19.10 18.65
C MET A 397 -3.77 20.03 17.85
N MET A 398 -3.67 21.27 18.28
CA MET A 398 -2.71 22.24 17.73
C MET A 398 -1.82 22.77 18.85
N HIS A 399 -0.51 22.63 18.67
CA HIS A 399 0.48 23.14 19.60
C HIS A 399 0.72 24.65 19.42
N GLU A 400 0.75 25.39 20.53
CA GLU A 400 1.01 26.82 20.61
C GLU A 400 2.19 27.12 21.56
N PRO A 401 3.43 26.68 21.23
CA PRO A 401 4.59 26.89 22.08
C PRO A 401 4.88 28.36 22.37
N ARG A 402 4.52 29.26 21.45
CA ARG A 402 4.76 30.72 21.58
C ARG A 402 3.81 31.43 22.55
N VAL A 403 2.73 30.78 22.95
CA VAL A 403 1.84 31.33 23.98
C VAL A 403 2.49 31.13 25.36
N SER A 404 2.44 32.14 26.21
CA SER A 404 3.09 32.11 27.54
C SER A 404 2.77 30.82 28.31
N GLY A 405 3.84 30.08 28.63
CA GLY A 405 3.81 28.81 29.35
C GLY A 405 3.38 27.61 28.53
N GLY A 406 3.38 27.69 27.19
CA GLY A 406 3.02 26.63 26.23
C GLY A 406 1.55 26.18 26.33
N ARG A 407 0.85 25.97 25.22
CA ARG A 407 -0.53 25.44 25.24
C ARG A 407 -0.76 24.49 24.07
N ASN A 408 -1.76 23.62 24.21
CA ASN A 408 -2.27 22.81 23.12
C ASN A 408 -3.76 23.09 23.00
N GLN A 409 -4.20 23.79 21.95
CA GLN A 409 -5.61 23.83 21.65
C GLN A 409 -6.05 22.40 21.31
N SER A 410 -7.18 21.96 21.85
CA SER A 410 -7.61 20.57 21.71
C SER A 410 -9.11 20.47 21.50
N ALA A 411 -9.52 19.56 20.64
CA ALA A 411 -10.93 19.22 20.45
C ALA A 411 -11.11 17.72 20.19
N VAL A 412 -12.26 17.21 20.57
CA VAL A 412 -12.72 15.85 20.24
C VAL A 412 -14.17 15.92 19.80
N ILE A 413 -14.49 15.28 18.69
CA ILE A 413 -15.82 15.23 18.09
C ILE A 413 -16.29 13.78 18.09
N LEU A 414 -17.50 13.52 18.59
CA LEU A 414 -18.14 12.20 18.59
C LEU A 414 -19.60 12.39 18.18
N ASN A 415 -19.98 11.88 17.01
CA ASN A 415 -21.28 12.18 16.39
C ASN A 415 -21.49 13.72 16.33
N ASN A 416 -22.54 14.26 16.98
CA ASN A 416 -22.84 15.69 17.07
C ASN A 416 -22.28 16.36 18.34
N HIS A 417 -21.50 15.66 19.15
CA HIS A 417 -20.95 16.16 20.40
C HIS A 417 -19.52 16.63 20.19
N LYS A 418 -19.20 17.83 20.68
CA LYS A 418 -17.84 18.36 20.65
C LYS A 418 -17.40 18.85 22.02
N TRP A 419 -16.22 18.42 22.44
CA TRP A 419 -15.49 19.03 23.55
C TRP A 419 -14.32 19.82 23.01
N TYR A 420 -14.09 21.01 23.55
CA TYR A 420 -13.05 21.95 23.12
C TYR A 420 -12.33 22.57 24.31
N SER A 421 -11.02 22.75 24.19
CA SER A 421 -10.20 23.54 25.11
C SER A 421 -9.18 24.41 24.37
N GLN A 422 -8.89 25.58 24.94
CA GLN A 422 -7.77 26.44 24.53
C GLN A 422 -6.42 25.99 25.12
N GLY A 423 -6.31 24.75 25.62
CA GLY A 423 -5.08 24.24 26.21
C GLY A 423 -4.77 24.77 27.61
N THR A 424 -5.80 25.16 28.36
CA THR A 424 -5.68 25.64 29.74
C THR A 424 -6.37 24.73 30.75
N GLY A 425 -6.87 23.58 30.31
CA GLY A 425 -7.63 22.64 31.13
C GLY A 425 -9.10 23.01 31.31
N ASN A 426 -9.52 24.20 30.86
CA ASN A 426 -10.94 24.56 30.79
C ASN A 426 -11.55 23.95 29.53
N TRP A 427 -12.42 22.96 29.72
CA TRP A 427 -13.12 22.24 28.66
C TRP A 427 -14.55 22.74 28.50
N VAL A 428 -14.98 22.96 27.27
CA VAL A 428 -16.32 23.44 26.93
C VAL A 428 -16.98 22.49 25.95
N TYR A 429 -18.23 22.13 26.22
CA TYR A 429 -19.05 21.25 25.41
C TYR A 429 -19.96 22.05 24.47
N PHE A 430 -20.14 21.53 23.25
CA PHE A 430 -21.08 21.99 22.24
C PHE A 430 -21.88 20.82 21.65
N ASN A 431 -23.17 21.03 21.41
CA ASN A 431 -23.98 20.15 20.55
C ASN A 431 -24.04 20.78 19.15
N LEU A 432 -23.26 20.23 18.22
CA LEU A 432 -23.10 20.76 16.87
C LEU A 432 -24.39 20.72 16.05
N GLU A 433 -25.33 19.83 16.36
CA GLU A 433 -26.63 19.76 15.68
C GLU A 433 -27.48 21.03 15.89
N THR A 434 -27.33 21.66 17.07
CA THR A 434 -28.12 22.85 17.44
C THR A 434 -27.28 24.13 17.57
N ASP A 435 -25.95 23.99 17.53
CA ASP A 435 -24.98 25.05 17.77
C ASP A 435 -23.68 24.82 16.98
N ILE A 436 -23.79 24.60 15.67
CA ILE A 436 -22.64 24.42 14.75
C ILE A 436 -21.63 25.59 14.80
N GLY A 437 -22.09 26.79 15.15
CA GLY A 437 -21.23 27.97 15.34
C GLY A 437 -20.56 28.07 16.71
N GLU A 438 -20.69 27.06 17.58
CA GLU A 438 -20.07 26.97 18.92
C GLU A 438 -20.31 28.21 19.81
N ARG A 439 -21.52 28.81 19.75
CA ARG A 439 -21.84 30.07 20.44
C ARG A 439 -22.34 29.88 21.85
N ARG A 440 -22.83 28.68 22.20
CA ARG A 440 -23.54 28.35 23.44
C ARG A 440 -22.82 27.25 24.21
N GLY A 441 -21.56 27.50 24.54
CA GLY A 441 -20.71 26.55 25.24
C GLY A 441 -21.19 26.23 26.66
N LEU A 442 -21.18 24.96 27.02
CA LEU A 442 -21.56 24.46 28.34
C LEU A 442 -20.37 23.85 29.07
N GLN A 443 -20.32 24.03 30.39
CA GLN A 443 -19.28 23.42 31.23
C GLN A 443 -19.55 21.93 31.53
N ASN A 444 -20.81 21.51 31.41
CA ASN A 444 -21.24 20.13 31.55
C ASN A 444 -21.81 19.65 30.21
N GLY A 445 -21.51 18.41 29.85
CA GLY A 445 -21.97 17.78 28.62
C GLY A 445 -21.89 16.26 28.73
N PRO A 446 -22.51 15.53 27.80
CA PRO A 446 -22.43 14.08 27.78
C PRO A 446 -21.01 13.62 27.46
N HIS A 447 -20.69 12.40 27.89
CA HIS A 447 -19.48 11.66 27.50
C HIS A 447 -18.14 12.37 27.74
N ARG A 448 -18.04 13.31 28.69
CA ARG A 448 -16.78 14.05 28.93
C ARG A 448 -15.61 13.13 29.22
N GLU A 449 -15.76 12.25 30.21
CA GLU A 449 -14.70 11.33 30.63
C GLU A 449 -14.29 10.42 29.48
N LEU A 450 -15.25 9.98 28.67
CA LEU A 450 -15.02 9.13 27.51
C LEU A 450 -14.26 9.87 26.40
N MET A 451 -14.75 11.04 25.98
CA MET A 451 -14.21 11.76 24.83
C MET A 451 -12.88 12.45 25.15
N VAL A 452 -12.82 13.19 26.26
CA VAL A 452 -11.61 13.89 26.67
C VAL A 452 -10.57 12.90 27.20
N GLY A 453 -11.00 11.79 27.81
CA GLY A 453 -10.13 10.69 28.18
C GLY A 453 -9.50 10.01 26.96
N ALA A 454 -10.29 9.65 25.95
CA ALA A 454 -9.75 9.05 24.72
C ALA A 454 -8.77 9.99 23.99
N LEU A 455 -9.05 11.30 23.96
CA LEU A 455 -8.12 12.29 23.42
C LEU A 455 -6.84 12.41 24.25
N TYR A 456 -6.91 12.22 25.58
CA TYR A 456 -5.75 12.16 26.45
C TYR A 456 -4.92 10.89 26.19
N ASP A 457 -5.56 9.73 26.10
CA ASP A 457 -4.90 8.46 25.82
C ASP A 457 -4.20 8.47 24.45
N TRP A 458 -4.82 9.06 23.44
CA TRP A 458 -4.22 9.28 22.11
C TRP A 458 -2.92 10.11 22.18
N THR A 459 -2.74 10.96 23.19
CA THR A 459 -1.46 11.69 23.34
C THR A 459 -0.25 10.79 23.63
N CYS A 460 -0.47 9.54 24.06
CA CYS A 460 0.59 8.56 24.23
C CYS A 460 1.12 8.00 22.89
N GLU A 461 0.36 8.16 21.80
CA GLU A 461 0.76 7.80 20.43
C GLU A 461 1.56 8.94 19.77
N HIS A 462 1.66 10.12 20.41
CA HIS A 462 2.36 11.27 19.84
C HIS A 462 3.88 11.08 19.79
N VAL A 463 4.44 11.31 18.61
CA VAL A 463 5.87 11.43 18.37
C VAL A 463 6.29 12.89 18.54
N ALA A 464 7.46 13.13 19.14
CA ALA A 464 7.98 14.49 19.26
C ALA A 464 8.16 15.15 17.87
N PRO A 465 7.80 16.43 17.70
CA PRO A 465 8.00 17.11 16.42
C PRO A 465 9.49 17.17 16.08
N TYR A 466 9.83 16.71 14.87
CA TYR A 466 11.14 16.95 14.26
C TYR A 466 11.05 18.04 13.17
N ILE A 467 9.83 18.31 12.67
CA ILE A 467 9.53 19.42 11.77
C ILE A 467 9.09 20.63 12.58
N PHE A 468 9.64 21.79 12.25
CA PHE A 468 9.19 23.09 12.72
C PHE A 468 9.13 24.11 11.57
N ASP A 469 8.29 25.13 11.76
CA ASP A 469 8.18 26.27 10.85
C ASP A 469 9.49 27.10 10.86
N ASN A 470 9.59 28.08 9.97
CA ASN A 470 10.77 28.93 9.79
C ASN A 470 11.38 29.33 11.15
N PRO A 471 12.67 29.04 11.40
CA PRO A 471 13.33 29.36 12.67
C PRO A 471 13.19 30.83 13.09
N ALA A 472 13.06 31.76 12.13
CA ALA A 472 12.83 33.17 12.40
C ALA A 472 11.51 33.45 13.16
N TYR A 473 10.52 32.56 13.07
CA TYR A 473 9.28 32.64 13.84
C TYR A 473 9.43 32.13 15.28
N GLY A 474 10.50 31.40 15.59
CA GLY A 474 10.87 30.99 16.95
C GLY A 474 9.98 29.91 17.57
N TRP A 475 9.33 29.06 16.76
CA TRP A 475 8.45 28.00 17.25
C TRP A 475 9.21 26.91 18.01
N GLU A 476 10.31 26.41 17.45
CA GLU A 476 11.14 25.38 18.07
C GLU A 476 11.78 25.87 19.38
N GLN A 477 12.36 27.08 19.39
CA GLN A 477 12.90 27.66 20.61
C GLN A 477 11.83 27.80 21.69
N ALA A 478 10.64 28.29 21.33
CA ALA A 478 9.54 28.40 22.27
C ALA A 478 9.02 27.03 22.75
N TRP A 479 9.12 25.98 21.93
CA TRP A 479 8.78 24.61 22.31
C TRP A 479 9.69 24.13 23.44
N GLN A 480 11.00 24.32 23.26
CA GLN A 480 12.02 23.97 24.24
C GLN A 480 11.87 24.82 25.52
N ASP A 481 11.77 26.15 25.39
CA ASP A 481 11.70 27.09 26.51
C ASP A 481 10.50 26.84 27.42
N ASN A 482 9.37 26.40 26.85
CA ASN A 482 8.16 26.12 27.61
C ASN A 482 8.03 24.66 28.03
N GLY A 483 8.98 23.77 27.72
CA GLY A 483 8.90 22.36 28.09
C GLY A 483 7.67 21.66 27.49
N MET A 484 7.35 21.96 26.23
CA MET A 484 6.24 21.34 25.51
C MET A 484 6.38 19.80 25.46
N PRO A 485 5.27 19.05 25.35
CA PRO A 485 3.91 19.51 25.03
C PRO A 485 3.07 19.99 26.21
N ASN A 486 3.52 19.94 27.48
CA ASN A 486 2.73 20.42 28.63
C ASN A 486 1.32 19.79 28.77
N PHE A 487 1.15 18.48 28.53
CA PHE A 487 -0.17 17.84 28.62
C PHE A 487 -0.85 17.97 29.98
N GLY A 488 -0.09 18.09 31.08
CA GLY A 488 -0.65 18.39 32.40
C GLY A 488 -1.40 19.71 32.51
N LYS A 489 -1.16 20.65 31.59
CA LYS A 489 -1.94 21.89 31.47
C LYS A 489 -3.18 21.71 30.61
N THR A 490 -3.13 20.84 29.60
CA THR A 490 -4.29 20.52 28.73
C THR A 490 -5.31 19.64 29.46
N PHE A 491 -4.83 18.69 30.27
CA PHE A 491 -5.64 17.68 30.96
C PHE A 491 -5.38 17.65 32.48
N PRO A 492 -5.54 18.77 33.21
CA PRO A 492 -5.09 18.87 34.61
C PRO A 492 -5.76 17.86 35.56
N ASP A 493 -6.98 17.43 35.26
CA ASP A 493 -7.74 16.49 36.10
C ASP A 493 -7.47 15.01 35.75
N MET A 494 -6.79 14.74 34.62
CA MET A 494 -6.54 13.38 34.11
C MET A 494 -5.04 13.06 34.03
N TYR A 495 -4.20 14.07 33.87
CA TYR A 495 -2.79 13.90 33.58
C TYR A 495 -2.02 13.25 34.73
N ASN A 496 -1.36 12.15 34.42
CA ASN A 496 -0.28 11.60 35.21
C ASN A 496 0.93 11.35 34.29
N PRO A 497 2.11 11.89 34.63
CA PRO A 497 3.31 11.81 33.78
C PRO A 497 3.81 10.38 33.53
N ASN A 498 3.27 9.38 34.25
CA ASN A 498 3.59 7.97 34.05
C ASN A 498 2.57 7.20 33.21
N ASP A 499 1.44 7.80 32.78
CA ASP A 499 0.35 7.04 32.14
C ASP A 499 0.78 6.40 30.81
N CYS A 500 1.56 7.11 29.99
CA CYS A 500 2.11 6.55 28.75
C CYS A 500 3.23 5.51 28.98
N PHE A 501 3.63 5.28 30.24
CA PHE A 501 4.60 4.29 30.69
C PHE A 501 3.98 3.27 31.67
N ASP A 502 2.66 3.27 31.87
CA ASP A 502 1.97 2.35 32.79
C ASP A 502 1.81 0.97 32.13
N PRO A 503 2.28 -0.12 32.77
CA PRO A 503 2.08 -1.50 32.29
C PRO A 503 0.61 -1.98 32.24
N ASN A 504 -0.37 -1.16 32.64
CA ASN A 504 -1.82 -1.42 32.52
C ASN A 504 -2.45 -0.61 31.36
N GLN A 505 -1.92 -0.74 30.14
CA GLN A 505 -2.40 0.04 29.00
C GLN A 505 -3.82 -0.35 28.56
N PRO A 506 -4.63 0.60 28.07
CA PRO A 506 -5.88 0.30 27.37
C PRO A 506 -5.60 -0.34 25.98
N ILE A 507 -6.63 -0.92 25.36
CA ILE A 507 -6.61 -1.50 24.02
C ILE A 507 -6.25 -0.40 23.02
N ASN A 508 -5.14 -0.60 22.32
CA ASN A 508 -4.66 0.23 21.22
C ASN A 508 -5.22 -0.22 19.86
N ARG A 509 -5.28 -1.53 19.60
CA ARG A 509 -5.76 -2.09 18.32
C ARG A 509 -6.65 -3.30 18.55
N ILE A 510 -7.64 -3.47 17.68
CA ILE A 510 -8.43 -4.69 17.54
C ILE A 510 -8.30 -5.16 16.08
N GLU A 511 -8.09 -6.44 15.85
CA GLU A 511 -8.18 -7.07 14.54
C GLU A 511 -9.18 -8.23 14.60
N LEU A 512 -10.09 -8.32 13.63
CA LEU A 512 -11.09 -9.39 13.57
C LEU A 512 -10.69 -10.47 12.57
N SER A 513 -10.87 -11.74 12.95
CA SER A 513 -10.63 -12.89 12.09
C SER A 513 -11.70 -13.97 12.31
N PRO A 514 -12.21 -14.65 11.27
CA PRO A 514 -11.94 -14.41 9.85
C PRO A 514 -12.53 -13.07 9.35
N ASN A 515 -12.01 -12.53 8.23
CA ASN A 515 -12.51 -11.32 7.57
C ASN A 515 -12.17 -11.35 6.06
N PRO A 516 -13.15 -11.48 5.13
CA PRO A 516 -14.60 -11.60 5.34
C PRO A 516 -15.04 -13.00 5.82
N VAL A 517 -16.32 -13.15 6.16
CA VAL A 517 -16.91 -14.38 6.74
C VAL A 517 -18.16 -14.83 5.97
N ASN A 518 -18.31 -16.13 5.70
CA ASN A 518 -19.56 -16.71 5.17
C ASN A 518 -20.22 -17.61 6.22
N VAL A 519 -21.55 -17.50 6.41
CA VAL A 519 -22.32 -18.27 7.40
C VAL A 519 -23.63 -18.75 6.77
N ILE A 520 -24.01 -20.01 6.96
CA ILE A 520 -25.29 -20.53 6.45
C ILE A 520 -26.44 -20.06 7.35
N VAL A 521 -27.64 -19.80 6.79
CA VAL A 521 -28.85 -19.51 7.56
C VAL A 521 -29.08 -20.60 8.60
N GLY A 522 -29.28 -20.22 9.86
CA GLY A 522 -29.42 -21.14 10.99
C GLY A 522 -28.11 -21.68 11.57
N SER A 523 -26.97 -21.46 10.91
CA SER A 523 -25.65 -21.85 11.40
C SER A 523 -24.95 -20.72 12.17
N THR A 524 -23.89 -21.07 12.89
CA THR A 524 -23.10 -20.13 13.69
C THR A 524 -21.63 -20.13 13.30
N GLN A 525 -20.97 -18.97 13.37
CA GLN A 525 -19.54 -18.82 13.12
C GLN A 525 -18.88 -17.95 14.20
N GLN A 526 -17.71 -18.36 14.69
CA GLN A 526 -16.93 -17.57 15.64
C GLN A 526 -16.06 -16.55 14.89
N ILE A 527 -16.12 -15.30 15.34
CA ILE A 527 -15.16 -14.25 14.99
C ILE A 527 -14.30 -14.00 16.23
N THR A 528 -12.98 -14.07 16.07
CA THR A 528 -12.00 -13.76 17.13
C THR A 528 -11.49 -12.34 16.97
N ALA A 529 -11.12 -11.72 18.09
CA ALA A 529 -10.56 -10.39 18.13
C ALA A 529 -9.15 -10.44 18.73
N ASP A 530 -8.15 -10.06 17.94
CA ASP A 530 -6.76 -9.91 18.37
C ASP A 530 -6.54 -8.50 18.90
N ILE A 531 -6.13 -8.39 20.16
CA ILE A 531 -6.04 -7.14 20.91
C ILE A 531 -4.58 -6.77 21.14
N THR A 532 -4.21 -5.56 20.71
CA THR A 532 -2.90 -4.94 20.98
C THR A 532 -3.07 -3.75 21.92
N PRO A 533 -2.17 -3.54 22.91
CA PRO A 533 -1.08 -4.44 23.25
C PRO A 533 -1.60 -5.70 23.93
N ALA A 534 -0.86 -6.82 23.78
CA ALA A 534 -1.29 -8.11 24.33
C ALA A 534 -1.42 -8.11 25.87
N ASN A 535 -0.87 -7.11 26.57
CA ASN A 535 -1.01 -6.90 28.00
C ASN A 535 -2.13 -5.91 28.39
N ALA A 536 -3.05 -5.55 27.48
CA ALA A 536 -4.15 -4.66 27.80
C ALA A 536 -4.95 -5.15 29.03
N ALA A 537 -5.22 -4.24 29.98
CA ALA A 537 -5.77 -4.59 31.29
C ALA A 537 -7.23 -5.04 31.22
N ASN A 538 -8.02 -4.45 30.32
CA ASN A 538 -9.39 -4.86 30.04
C ASN A 538 -9.54 -5.17 28.54
N LYS A 539 -9.60 -6.46 28.23
CA LYS A 539 -9.75 -6.99 26.86
C LYS A 539 -11.21 -7.18 26.43
N SER A 540 -12.16 -6.66 27.20
CA SER A 540 -13.58 -6.91 26.96
C SER A 540 -14.07 -6.07 25.79
N LEU A 541 -14.82 -6.69 24.88
CA LEU A 541 -15.37 -6.07 23.67
C LEU A 541 -16.89 -6.12 23.69
N ASN A 542 -17.51 -5.06 23.19
CA ASN A 542 -18.92 -5.04 22.82
C ASN A 542 -19.06 -5.39 21.34
N TRP A 543 -19.91 -6.37 21.04
CA TRP A 543 -20.18 -6.83 19.68
C TRP A 543 -21.54 -6.35 19.20
N ARG A 544 -21.62 -5.92 17.94
CA ARG A 544 -22.88 -5.57 17.28
C ARG A 544 -22.94 -6.08 15.84
N SER A 545 -24.14 -6.36 15.38
CA SER A 545 -24.45 -6.57 13.96
C SER A 545 -25.10 -5.33 13.38
N SER A 546 -24.77 -4.97 12.14
CA SER A 546 -25.44 -3.88 11.42
C SER A 546 -26.91 -4.19 11.13
N ASN A 547 -27.31 -5.46 11.05
CA ASN A 547 -28.69 -5.88 10.88
C ASN A 547 -29.00 -7.24 11.53
N ASN A 548 -29.64 -7.20 12.70
CA ASN A 548 -30.03 -8.40 13.46
C ASN A 548 -31.10 -9.27 12.77
N ASN A 549 -31.75 -8.80 11.70
CA ASN A 549 -32.68 -9.63 10.93
C ASN A 549 -31.95 -10.56 9.94
N ILE A 550 -30.68 -10.28 9.64
CA ILE A 550 -29.84 -11.07 8.72
C ILE A 550 -28.85 -11.92 9.52
N ALA A 551 -28.13 -11.33 10.48
CA ALA A 551 -27.32 -12.11 11.42
C ALA A 551 -27.26 -11.43 12.80
N VAL A 552 -27.21 -12.23 13.86
CA VAL A 552 -27.01 -11.76 15.24
C VAL A 552 -25.63 -12.15 15.75
N VAL A 553 -24.99 -11.32 16.56
CA VAL A 553 -23.70 -11.62 17.21
C VAL A 553 -23.85 -11.55 18.73
N ASN A 554 -23.27 -12.51 19.45
CA ASN A 554 -23.28 -12.51 20.91
C ASN A 554 -22.05 -11.79 21.49
N GLY A 555 -22.02 -11.62 22.81
CA GLY A 555 -20.91 -10.93 23.51
C GLY A 555 -19.55 -11.64 23.46
N GLN A 556 -19.45 -12.81 22.82
CA GLN A 556 -18.21 -13.55 22.61
C GLN A 556 -17.76 -13.52 21.15
N GLY A 557 -18.44 -12.80 20.25
CA GLY A 557 -18.12 -12.76 18.83
C GLY A 557 -18.68 -13.95 18.02
N VAL A 558 -19.62 -14.73 18.56
CA VAL A 558 -20.31 -15.79 17.79
C VAL A 558 -21.45 -15.17 17.00
N VAL A 559 -21.38 -15.25 15.68
CA VAL A 559 -22.40 -14.82 14.73
C VAL A 559 -23.34 -15.98 14.42
N THR A 560 -24.65 -15.73 14.33
CA THR A 560 -25.67 -16.68 13.89
C THR A 560 -26.40 -16.11 12.69
N GLY A 561 -26.43 -16.85 11.57
CA GLY A 561 -27.20 -16.49 10.39
C GLY A 561 -28.70 -16.62 10.64
N VAL A 562 -29.47 -15.57 10.35
CA VAL A 562 -30.93 -15.50 10.57
C VAL A 562 -31.68 -15.54 9.24
N ALA A 563 -31.21 -14.80 8.23
CA ALA A 563 -31.76 -14.77 6.88
C ALA A 563 -30.65 -14.42 5.89
N GLU A 564 -30.85 -14.74 4.61
CA GLU A 564 -29.86 -14.43 3.57
C GLU A 564 -29.57 -12.92 3.46
N GLY A 565 -28.31 -12.59 3.18
CA GLY A 565 -27.86 -11.21 2.99
C GLY A 565 -26.51 -10.94 3.67
N THR A 566 -26.02 -9.71 3.50
CA THR A 566 -24.71 -9.28 4.01
C THR A 566 -24.89 -8.34 5.20
N VAL A 567 -24.08 -8.51 6.25
CA VAL A 567 -24.01 -7.62 7.42
C VAL A 567 -22.59 -7.33 7.84
N THR A 568 -22.39 -6.22 8.55
CA THR A 568 -21.12 -5.89 9.18
C THR A 568 -21.21 -6.24 10.66
N ILE A 569 -20.25 -7.01 11.15
CA ILE A 569 -20.07 -7.28 12.57
C ILE A 569 -18.94 -6.39 13.10
N THR A 570 -19.23 -5.62 14.14
CA THR A 570 -18.27 -4.68 14.76
C THR A 570 -18.00 -5.08 16.20
N ALA A 571 -16.72 -5.12 16.58
CA ALA A 571 -16.27 -5.20 17.96
C ALA A 571 -15.73 -3.84 18.42
N THR A 572 -16.08 -3.43 19.64
CA THR A 572 -15.66 -2.14 20.23
C THR A 572 -15.08 -2.36 21.62
N ALA A 573 -13.89 -1.82 21.89
CA ALA A 573 -13.25 -1.85 23.19
C ALA A 573 -14.14 -1.23 24.29
N THR A 574 -14.20 -1.87 25.47
CA THR A 574 -15.02 -1.41 26.61
C THR A 574 -14.19 -0.83 27.76
N ASP A 575 -12.88 -0.76 27.60
CA ASP A 575 -11.94 -0.26 28.60
C ASP A 575 -11.78 1.26 28.59
N GLY A 576 -12.49 1.94 27.69
CA GLY A 576 -12.46 3.39 27.54
C GLY A 576 -11.76 3.84 26.25
N SER A 577 -10.96 3.00 25.60
CA SER A 577 -10.24 3.39 24.38
C SER A 577 -11.14 3.56 23.17
N LEU A 578 -12.30 2.89 23.18
CA LEU A 578 -13.28 2.85 22.09
C LEU A 578 -12.72 2.36 20.74
N LYS A 579 -11.52 1.77 20.69
CA LYS A 579 -10.99 1.21 19.46
C LYS A 579 -11.97 0.18 18.92
N THR A 580 -12.20 0.19 17.61
CA THR A 580 -13.15 -0.69 16.93
C THR A 580 -12.44 -1.51 15.86
N ALA A 581 -13.03 -2.66 15.53
CA ALA A 581 -12.72 -3.39 14.31
C ALA A 581 -14.01 -3.99 13.77
N SER A 582 -14.12 -4.10 12.45
CA SER A 582 -15.32 -4.62 11.79
C SER A 582 -14.96 -5.64 10.71
N THR A 583 -15.87 -6.57 10.46
CA THR A 583 -15.76 -7.55 9.37
C THR A 583 -17.11 -7.74 8.69
N GLU A 584 -17.07 -7.97 7.37
CA GLU A 584 -18.25 -8.32 6.57
C GLU A 584 -18.59 -9.80 6.74
N VAL A 585 -19.87 -10.09 6.94
CA VAL A 585 -20.44 -11.43 7.09
C VAL A 585 -21.58 -11.64 6.09
N ASN A 586 -21.42 -12.63 5.22
CA ASN A 586 -22.41 -13.03 4.22
C ASN A 586 -23.20 -14.25 4.70
N ILE A 587 -24.53 -14.14 4.72
CA ILE A 587 -25.44 -15.21 5.11
C ILE A 587 -26.06 -15.88 3.87
N VAL A 588 -25.95 -17.21 3.75
CA VAL A 588 -26.40 -18.01 2.57
C VAL A 588 -27.38 -19.13 2.95
N GLY A 589 -28.32 -19.52 2.07
CA GLY A 589 -29.34 -20.56 2.34
C GLY A 589 -28.86 -22.03 2.29
N GLU A 590 -29.72 -22.97 2.76
CA GLU A 590 -29.50 -24.43 2.82
C GLU A 590 -30.22 -25.15 1.64
N PHE A 591 -29.66 -26.22 1.03
CA PHE A 591 -30.25 -26.94 -0.14
C PHE A 591 -30.74 -28.38 0.19
N ASP A 592 -31.86 -28.84 -0.43
CA ASP A 592 -32.46 -30.19 -0.26
C ASP A 592 -31.88 -31.25 -1.23
N ASN A 593 -31.00 -32.14 -0.76
CA ASN A 593 -30.40 -33.24 -1.55
C ASN A 593 -31.35 -34.44 -1.71
N LEU A 594 -31.58 -34.86 -2.97
CA LEU A 594 -32.49 -35.94 -3.35
C LEU A 594 -31.87 -37.35 -3.26
N LEU A 595 -30.54 -37.46 -3.14
CA LEU A 595 -29.86 -38.75 -2.98
C LEU A 595 -29.92 -39.23 -1.52
N VAL A 596 -30.26 -40.51 -1.32
CA VAL A 596 -30.31 -41.11 0.01
C VAL A 596 -28.94 -41.67 0.35
N ASN A 597 -28.39 -41.27 1.52
CA ASN A 597 -27.09 -41.72 2.00
C ASN A 597 -25.94 -41.35 1.03
N ALA A 598 -25.93 -40.09 0.61
CA ALA A 598 -24.96 -39.44 -0.28
C ALA A 598 -23.48 -39.65 0.11
N GLY A 599 -23.17 -39.57 1.40
CA GLY A 599 -21.83 -39.78 1.95
C GLY A 599 -21.58 -41.20 2.47
N PHE A 600 -22.39 -42.18 2.07
CA PHE A 600 -22.19 -43.60 2.43
C PHE A 600 -22.19 -43.95 3.93
N GLU A 601 -22.48 -43.01 4.83
CA GLU A 601 -22.41 -43.12 6.30
C GLU A 601 -23.17 -44.29 6.92
N SER A 602 -24.25 -44.75 6.29
CA SER A 602 -25.01 -45.92 6.74
C SER A 602 -24.55 -47.27 6.15
N GLY A 603 -23.39 -47.32 5.48
CA GLY A 603 -22.75 -48.57 5.01
C GLY A 603 -23.24 -49.09 3.65
N GLY A 604 -23.67 -48.20 2.76
CA GLY A 604 -23.98 -48.53 1.35
C GLY A 604 -25.37 -49.12 1.07
N LEU A 605 -26.25 -49.18 2.07
CA LEU A 605 -27.54 -49.91 1.98
C LEU A 605 -28.51 -49.45 0.87
N ASN A 606 -28.33 -48.23 0.35
CA ASN A 606 -29.22 -47.61 -0.65
C ASN A 606 -28.54 -47.35 -2.01
N TRP A 607 -27.32 -47.85 -2.21
CA TRP A 607 -26.59 -47.76 -3.48
C TRP A 607 -26.38 -49.16 -4.06
N VAL A 608 -26.56 -49.30 -5.37
CA VAL A 608 -26.22 -50.48 -6.14
C VAL A 608 -24.71 -50.49 -6.36
N LEU A 609 -24.04 -51.53 -5.86
CA LEU A 609 -22.60 -51.73 -6.03
C LEU A 609 -22.37 -52.78 -7.13
N GLU A 610 -21.64 -52.41 -8.18
CA GLU A 610 -21.33 -53.24 -9.35
C GLU A 610 -19.81 -53.46 -9.49
N GLY A 611 -19.38 -54.64 -9.94
CA GLY A 611 -17.97 -54.95 -10.12
C GLY A 611 -17.22 -55.15 -8.79
N VAL A 612 -15.96 -54.72 -8.71
CA VAL A 612 -15.19 -54.75 -7.45
C VAL A 612 -15.40 -53.41 -6.72
N THR A 613 -16.56 -53.28 -6.08
CA THR A 613 -16.97 -52.08 -5.33
C THR A 613 -17.35 -52.42 -3.90
N ALA A 614 -17.07 -51.51 -2.98
CA ALA A 614 -17.38 -51.64 -1.56
C ALA A 614 -17.63 -50.27 -0.93
N VAL A 615 -18.16 -50.24 0.29
CA VAL A 615 -18.09 -49.05 1.15
C VAL A 615 -16.98 -49.29 2.16
N VAL A 616 -16.06 -48.33 2.30
CA VAL A 616 -14.87 -48.43 3.15
C VAL A 616 -14.85 -47.32 4.18
N GLY A 617 -14.31 -47.61 5.37
CA GLY A 617 -14.05 -46.62 6.41
C GLY A 617 -12.61 -46.08 6.34
N ASN A 618 -12.39 -44.86 6.84
CA ASN A 618 -11.09 -44.17 6.92
C ASN A 618 -10.48 -43.67 5.60
N ASN A 619 -11.31 -43.42 4.59
CA ASN A 619 -10.84 -42.78 3.36
C ASN A 619 -11.93 -41.90 2.73
N SER A 620 -12.78 -41.32 3.58
CA SER A 620 -13.87 -40.43 3.21
C SER A 620 -13.42 -38.98 3.08
N HIS A 621 -14.20 -38.19 2.34
CA HIS A 621 -14.07 -36.74 2.28
C HIS A 621 -14.71 -36.12 3.53
N SER A 622 -15.92 -36.57 3.91
CA SER A 622 -16.58 -36.19 5.15
C SER A 622 -17.17 -37.41 5.86
N GLY A 623 -17.58 -37.28 7.12
CA GLY A 623 -18.10 -38.43 7.88
C GLY A 623 -17.07 -39.56 8.05
N ASN A 624 -17.53 -40.81 8.02
CA ASN A 624 -16.75 -42.01 8.34
C ASN A 624 -16.56 -42.97 7.16
N ASN A 625 -17.40 -42.91 6.13
CA ASN A 625 -17.48 -43.90 5.06
C ASN A 625 -17.38 -43.26 3.67
N ALA A 626 -16.88 -44.01 2.69
CA ALA A 626 -16.93 -43.61 1.28
C ALA A 626 -17.16 -44.83 0.39
N ALA A 627 -17.69 -44.59 -0.82
CA ALA A 627 -17.69 -45.60 -1.86
C ALA A 627 -16.27 -45.84 -2.37
N PHE A 628 -15.91 -47.10 -2.51
CA PHE A 628 -14.65 -47.56 -3.08
C PHE A 628 -14.92 -48.39 -4.34
N ILE A 629 -14.24 -48.05 -5.42
CA ILE A 629 -14.30 -48.76 -6.71
C ILE A 629 -12.89 -49.21 -7.07
N ASN A 630 -12.69 -50.49 -7.38
CA ASN A 630 -11.41 -51.02 -7.84
C ASN A 630 -11.58 -51.72 -9.21
N GLY A 631 -10.78 -51.34 -10.21
CA GLY A 631 -10.92 -51.81 -11.57
C GLY A 631 -12.31 -51.52 -12.16
N ASN A 632 -12.90 -52.50 -12.83
CA ASN A 632 -14.17 -52.31 -13.52
C ASN A 632 -15.34 -52.45 -12.54
N GLY A 633 -15.98 -51.33 -12.20
CA GLY A 633 -17.09 -51.30 -11.25
C GLY A 633 -17.79 -49.95 -11.19
N ALA A 634 -18.98 -49.92 -10.58
CA ALA A 634 -19.77 -48.72 -10.38
C ALA A 634 -20.45 -48.71 -9.01
N VAL A 635 -20.70 -47.51 -8.48
CA VAL A 635 -21.74 -47.30 -7.46
C VAL A 635 -22.85 -46.47 -8.09
N ALA A 636 -24.12 -46.88 -7.93
CA ALA A 636 -25.24 -46.22 -8.56
C ALA A 636 -26.49 -46.16 -7.66
N GLN A 637 -27.29 -45.10 -7.79
CA GLN A 637 -28.61 -45.01 -7.18
C GLN A 637 -29.65 -44.68 -8.26
N TYR A 638 -30.81 -45.31 -8.17
CA TYR A 638 -31.92 -45.08 -9.09
C TYR A 638 -32.91 -44.14 -8.44
N ILE A 639 -33.30 -43.09 -9.16
CA ILE A 639 -34.18 -42.04 -8.66
C ILE A 639 -35.20 -41.65 -9.73
N ASN A 640 -36.41 -41.32 -9.31
CA ASN A 640 -37.42 -40.73 -10.19
C ASN A 640 -37.35 -39.22 -10.04
N LEU A 641 -37.22 -38.52 -11.16
CA LEU A 641 -37.11 -37.07 -11.21
C LEU A 641 -38.43 -36.47 -11.70
N GLU A 642 -38.75 -35.25 -11.25
CA GLU A 642 -39.89 -34.51 -11.76
C GLU A 642 -39.65 -34.18 -13.24
N PRO A 643 -40.67 -34.25 -14.11
CA PRO A 643 -40.49 -33.97 -15.53
C PRO A 643 -40.16 -32.50 -15.79
N ASP A 644 -39.46 -32.22 -16.90
CA ASP A 644 -39.10 -30.87 -17.36
C ASP A 644 -38.43 -29.99 -16.28
N THR A 645 -37.66 -30.62 -15.39
CA THR A 645 -37.06 -29.97 -14.23
C THR A 645 -35.53 -30.02 -14.33
N GLN A 646 -34.87 -28.90 -14.04
CA GLN A 646 -33.41 -28.84 -14.02
C GLN A 646 -32.88 -29.36 -12.69
N TYR A 647 -31.84 -30.18 -12.75
CA TYR A 647 -31.15 -30.77 -11.62
C TYR A 647 -29.66 -30.53 -11.72
N MET A 648 -28.98 -30.45 -10.57
CA MET A 648 -27.52 -30.44 -10.49
C MET A 648 -27.04 -31.71 -9.80
N LEU A 649 -26.12 -32.44 -10.44
CA LEU A 649 -25.41 -33.57 -9.86
C LEU A 649 -23.96 -33.16 -9.57
N ARG A 650 -23.50 -33.28 -8.33
CA ARG A 650 -22.10 -33.07 -7.95
C ARG A 650 -21.64 -34.05 -6.88
N GLY A 651 -20.34 -34.19 -6.65
CA GLY A 651 -19.80 -35.12 -5.66
C GLY A 651 -18.29 -35.08 -5.58
N TRP A 652 -17.74 -35.55 -4.46
CA TRP A 652 -16.31 -35.58 -4.20
C TRP A 652 -15.72 -36.92 -4.61
N VAL A 653 -14.75 -36.92 -5.52
CA VAL A 653 -14.12 -38.15 -6.01
C VAL A 653 -12.60 -37.99 -6.08
N LYS A 654 -11.88 -39.05 -5.75
CA LYS A 654 -10.43 -39.18 -5.98
C LYS A 654 -10.08 -40.51 -6.61
N VAL A 655 -8.95 -40.54 -7.33
CA VAL A 655 -8.33 -41.74 -7.89
C VAL A 655 -7.16 -42.20 -7.00
N GLY A 656 -6.77 -43.45 -7.09
CA GLY A 656 -5.77 -44.07 -6.22
C GLY A 656 -4.33 -43.84 -6.69
N ALA A 657 -4.13 -43.54 -7.97
CA ALA A 657 -2.82 -43.21 -8.52
C ALA A 657 -2.90 -42.24 -9.70
N ALA A 658 -1.86 -41.43 -9.89
CA ALA A 658 -1.75 -40.52 -11.02
C ALA A 658 -1.87 -41.27 -12.36
N GLY A 659 -2.66 -40.71 -13.29
CA GLY A 659 -2.93 -41.30 -14.61
C GLY A 659 -4.16 -42.21 -14.67
N GLN A 660 -4.92 -42.34 -13.59
CA GLN A 660 -6.24 -42.99 -13.56
C GLN A 660 -7.38 -42.00 -13.81
N SER A 661 -8.50 -42.46 -14.38
CA SER A 661 -9.73 -41.68 -14.56
C SER A 661 -10.96 -42.46 -14.11
N VAL A 662 -11.96 -41.78 -13.54
CA VAL A 662 -13.30 -42.29 -13.19
C VAL A 662 -14.35 -41.25 -13.57
N TYR A 663 -15.57 -41.69 -13.91
CA TYR A 663 -16.63 -40.80 -14.35
C TYR A 663 -17.81 -40.83 -13.39
N MET A 664 -18.40 -39.67 -13.12
CA MET A 664 -19.71 -39.56 -12.45
C MET A 664 -20.74 -39.05 -13.46
N GLY A 665 -21.88 -39.71 -13.58
CA GLY A 665 -22.84 -39.39 -14.62
C GLY A 665 -24.28 -39.75 -14.30
N ALA A 666 -25.17 -39.32 -15.19
CA ALA A 666 -26.58 -39.62 -15.14
C ALA A 666 -27.01 -40.32 -16.44
N THR A 667 -27.90 -41.29 -16.33
CA THR A 667 -28.48 -42.00 -17.49
C THR A 667 -29.96 -42.16 -17.26
N ASN A 668 -30.76 -41.81 -18.27
CA ASN A 668 -32.19 -42.12 -18.25
C ASN A 668 -32.35 -43.63 -18.47
N SER A 669 -32.74 -44.36 -17.43
CA SER A 669 -32.78 -45.82 -17.40
C SER A 669 -33.92 -46.38 -18.25
N THR A 670 -35.01 -45.63 -18.40
CA THR A 670 -36.17 -46.04 -19.20
C THR A 670 -35.84 -46.05 -20.69
N SER A 671 -35.16 -45.00 -21.17
CA SER A 671 -34.77 -44.86 -22.58
C SER A 671 -33.38 -45.41 -22.90
N SER A 672 -32.59 -45.77 -21.88
CA SER A 672 -31.16 -46.10 -21.99
C SER A 672 -30.32 -44.98 -22.61
N THR A 673 -30.78 -43.73 -22.49
CA THR A 673 -30.09 -42.56 -23.05
C THR A 673 -29.10 -42.01 -22.02
N PHE A 674 -27.84 -41.90 -22.40
CA PHE A 674 -26.82 -41.20 -21.62
C PHE A 674 -27.12 -39.69 -21.62
N ILE A 675 -27.09 -39.08 -20.44
CA ILE A 675 -27.43 -37.65 -20.27
C ILE A 675 -26.14 -36.85 -20.35
N ASP A 676 -25.31 -36.98 -19.31
CA ASP A 676 -24.02 -36.32 -19.22
C ASP A 676 -23.14 -36.97 -18.12
N ASN A 677 -21.85 -36.66 -18.11
CA ASN A 677 -20.92 -37.07 -17.06
C ASN A 677 -19.76 -36.08 -16.86
N THR A 678 -19.05 -36.27 -15.74
CA THR A 678 -17.85 -35.55 -15.39
C THR A 678 -16.71 -36.52 -15.10
N GLU A 679 -15.51 -36.20 -15.61
CA GLU A 679 -14.28 -37.00 -15.40
C GLU A 679 -13.49 -36.53 -14.17
N PHE A 680 -13.00 -37.48 -13.39
CA PHE A 680 -12.13 -37.26 -12.24
C PHE A 680 -10.83 -38.05 -12.40
N SER A 681 -9.70 -37.37 -12.23
CA SER A 681 -8.36 -37.95 -12.39
C SER A 681 -7.36 -37.55 -11.29
N ASN A 682 -7.81 -36.82 -10.25
CA ASN A 682 -6.96 -36.31 -9.17
C ASN A 682 -6.80 -37.35 -8.04
N THR A 683 -5.59 -37.46 -7.48
CA THR A 683 -5.29 -38.35 -6.34
C THR A 683 -5.76 -37.82 -4.99
N GLN A 684 -6.10 -36.53 -4.92
CA GLN A 684 -6.83 -35.91 -3.81
C GLN A 684 -8.31 -35.78 -4.14
N TYR A 685 -9.15 -35.68 -3.11
CA TYR A 685 -10.59 -35.45 -3.29
C TYR A 685 -10.83 -34.12 -3.96
N VAL A 686 -11.54 -34.14 -5.09
CA VAL A 686 -12.03 -32.94 -5.76
C VAL A 686 -13.52 -33.08 -6.00
N GLN A 687 -14.27 -32.00 -5.74
CA GLN A 687 -15.68 -31.95 -6.11
C GLN A 687 -15.79 -31.56 -7.57
N GLN A 688 -16.65 -32.23 -8.33
CA GLN A 688 -17.09 -31.75 -9.63
C GLN A 688 -18.57 -32.12 -9.84
N GLY A 689 -19.20 -31.55 -10.86
CA GLY A 689 -20.59 -31.82 -11.17
C GLY A 689 -21.02 -31.23 -12.51
N PHE A 690 -22.29 -31.43 -12.85
CA PHE A 690 -22.94 -30.87 -14.03
C PHE A 690 -24.43 -30.68 -13.77
N THR A 691 -25.07 -29.83 -14.58
CA THR A 691 -26.53 -29.67 -14.57
C THR A 691 -27.17 -30.39 -15.75
N PHE A 692 -28.37 -30.92 -15.56
CA PHE A 692 -29.16 -31.51 -16.64
C PHE A 692 -30.65 -31.29 -16.41
N THR A 693 -31.43 -31.31 -17.49
CA THR A 693 -32.89 -31.26 -17.43
C THR A 693 -33.45 -32.66 -17.60
N SER A 694 -34.35 -33.07 -16.72
CA SER A 694 -35.10 -34.32 -16.86
C SER A 694 -36.01 -34.27 -18.09
N SER A 695 -36.32 -35.43 -18.65
CA SER A 695 -37.28 -35.62 -19.73
C SER A 695 -38.66 -35.11 -19.35
N SER A 696 -39.50 -34.88 -20.36
CA SER A 696 -40.90 -34.47 -20.18
C SER A 696 -41.83 -35.62 -19.74
N ASP A 697 -41.32 -36.85 -19.60
CA ASP A 697 -42.11 -38.01 -19.18
C ASP A 697 -41.98 -38.24 -17.67
N ALA A 698 -43.12 -38.15 -16.97
CA ALA A 698 -43.18 -38.25 -15.51
C ALA A 698 -42.88 -39.66 -14.96
N GLU A 699 -42.80 -40.68 -15.83
CA GLU A 699 -42.54 -42.08 -15.46
C GLU A 699 -41.07 -42.49 -15.65
N ASP A 700 -40.19 -41.56 -16.04
CA ASP A 700 -38.78 -41.89 -16.28
C ASP A 700 -37.96 -42.05 -14.99
N SER A 701 -37.23 -43.17 -14.91
CA SER A 701 -36.27 -43.43 -13.83
C SER A 701 -34.85 -43.13 -14.30
N TYR A 702 -34.07 -42.47 -13.45
CA TYR A 702 -32.71 -42.04 -13.72
C TYR A 702 -31.73 -42.85 -12.89
N ARG A 703 -30.64 -43.29 -13.51
CA ARG A 703 -29.50 -43.92 -12.84
C ARG A 703 -28.43 -42.85 -12.65
N ILE A 704 -28.18 -42.48 -11.41
CA ILE A 704 -27.04 -41.66 -11.00
C ILE A 704 -25.92 -42.61 -10.64
N TRP A 705 -24.72 -42.42 -11.21
CA TRP A 705 -23.64 -43.39 -11.04
C TRP A 705 -22.26 -42.74 -10.99
N VAL A 706 -21.34 -43.41 -10.31
CA VAL A 706 -19.89 -43.24 -10.45
C VAL A 706 -19.36 -44.55 -10.99
N TRP A 707 -18.73 -44.52 -12.16
CA TRP A 707 -18.35 -45.71 -12.93
C TRP A 707 -16.94 -45.59 -13.52
N ASN A 708 -16.26 -46.73 -13.53
CA ASN A 708 -14.99 -46.89 -14.20
C ASN A 708 -14.87 -48.25 -14.91
N ASN A 709 -14.16 -48.26 -16.03
CA ASN A 709 -13.92 -49.41 -16.90
C ASN A 709 -12.41 -49.67 -17.17
N GLY A 710 -11.50 -48.95 -16.49
CA GLY A 710 -10.05 -49.13 -16.52
C GLY A 710 -9.50 -49.55 -15.15
N GLY A 711 -8.43 -50.34 -15.08
CA GLY A 711 -7.85 -50.78 -13.80
C GLY A 711 -7.50 -49.61 -12.85
N GLY A 712 -7.66 -49.77 -11.55
CA GLY A 712 -7.26 -48.76 -10.55
C GLY A 712 -8.18 -48.66 -9.34
N GLU A 713 -7.74 -47.99 -8.28
CA GLU A 713 -8.53 -47.76 -7.06
C GLU A 713 -9.13 -46.37 -7.08
N TYR A 714 -10.38 -46.18 -6.63
CA TYR A 714 -11.10 -44.91 -6.69
C TYR A 714 -12.02 -44.78 -5.48
N TYR A 715 -12.24 -43.56 -5.04
CA TYR A 715 -13.08 -43.27 -3.89
C TYR A 715 -14.05 -42.14 -4.23
N ALA A 716 -15.34 -42.32 -3.92
CA ALA A 716 -16.39 -41.31 -4.12
C ALA A 716 -17.16 -41.10 -2.82
N ASP A 717 -17.47 -39.85 -2.53
CA ASP A 717 -18.12 -39.44 -1.30
C ASP A 717 -18.95 -38.17 -1.49
N ASP A 718 -19.87 -37.89 -0.56
CA ASP A 718 -20.73 -36.70 -0.54
C ASP A 718 -21.39 -36.40 -1.90
N ILE A 719 -22.02 -37.42 -2.51
CA ILE A 719 -22.68 -37.28 -3.81
C ILE A 719 -24.04 -36.60 -3.64
N GLU A 720 -24.26 -35.50 -4.34
CA GLU A 720 -25.43 -34.64 -4.22
C GLU A 720 -26.18 -34.51 -5.55
N LEU A 721 -27.50 -34.72 -5.50
CA LEU A 721 -28.42 -34.38 -6.58
C LEU A 721 -29.48 -33.43 -6.04
N VAL A 722 -29.50 -32.19 -6.51
CA VAL A 722 -30.45 -31.17 -6.05
C VAL A 722 -31.31 -30.68 -7.19
N LYS A 723 -32.57 -30.36 -6.88
CA LYS A 723 -33.48 -29.68 -7.80
C LYS A 723 -33.07 -28.21 -7.91
N VAL A 724 -33.02 -27.69 -9.14
CA VAL A 724 -32.79 -26.27 -9.41
C VAL A 724 -34.16 -25.59 -9.43
N ASP A 725 -34.60 -25.05 -8.29
CA ASP A 725 -35.83 -24.25 -8.23
C ASP A 725 -35.55 -22.86 -8.83
N GLY A 726 -36.46 -22.40 -9.70
CA GLY A 726 -36.28 -21.26 -10.61
C GLY A 726 -36.11 -19.86 -9.99
N ASP A 727 -35.65 -19.76 -8.75
CA ASP A 727 -35.20 -18.51 -8.10
C ASP A 727 -33.91 -18.68 -7.27
N SER A 728 -33.31 -19.88 -7.27
CA SER A 728 -32.01 -20.14 -6.66
C SER A 728 -31.14 -20.84 -7.70
N ASN A 729 -30.19 -20.12 -8.28
CA ASN A 729 -29.13 -20.70 -9.08
C ASN A 729 -28.16 -21.41 -8.11
N PRO A 730 -28.08 -22.76 -8.03
CA PRO A 730 -26.97 -23.36 -7.33
C PRO A 730 -25.74 -23.10 -8.21
N GLN A 731 -24.88 -22.20 -7.73
CA GLN A 731 -23.63 -21.91 -8.41
C GLN A 731 -22.80 -23.19 -8.51
N GLU A 732 -22.13 -23.37 -9.66
CA GLU A 732 -21.06 -24.37 -9.75
C GLU A 732 -20.09 -24.19 -8.57
N PRO A 733 -19.48 -25.28 -8.05
CA PRO A 733 -18.52 -25.13 -6.98
C PRO A 733 -17.49 -24.11 -7.39
N ILE A 734 -17.43 -23.02 -6.64
CA ILE A 734 -16.62 -21.89 -7.05
C ILE A 734 -15.19 -22.38 -6.87
N ARG A 735 -14.51 -22.65 -7.98
CA ARG A 735 -13.13 -23.15 -7.93
C ARG A 735 -12.20 -21.99 -7.74
N VAL A 736 -11.04 -22.29 -7.16
CA VAL A 736 -9.94 -21.35 -7.17
C VAL A 736 -9.53 -21.07 -8.62
N ASP A 737 -9.81 -19.86 -9.08
CA ASP A 737 -9.41 -19.34 -10.38
C ASP A 737 -7.94 -18.91 -10.37
N SER A 738 -7.49 -18.35 -9.25
CA SER A 738 -6.10 -18.01 -9.03
C SER A 738 -5.71 -18.12 -7.56
N VAL A 739 -4.45 -18.47 -7.33
CA VAL A 739 -3.79 -18.20 -6.05
C VAL A 739 -2.76 -17.12 -6.30
N SER A 740 -2.56 -16.26 -5.33
CA SER A 740 -1.43 -15.35 -5.30
C SER A 740 -0.75 -15.39 -3.94
N VAL A 741 0.56 -15.17 -3.91
CA VAL A 741 1.34 -15.12 -2.68
C VAL A 741 1.99 -13.76 -2.49
N THR A 742 1.82 -13.19 -1.29
CA THR A 742 2.31 -11.87 -0.92
C THR A 742 3.16 -11.94 0.34
N PRO A 743 4.38 -11.39 0.35
CA PRO A 743 5.06 -10.78 -0.80
C PRO A 743 5.50 -11.85 -1.83
N SER A 744 5.58 -11.46 -3.11
CA SER A 744 6.03 -12.34 -4.22
C SER A 744 7.54 -12.58 -4.22
N SER A 745 8.27 -11.86 -3.36
CA SER A 745 9.66 -12.17 -3.02
C SER A 745 9.94 -11.86 -1.56
N VAL A 746 10.88 -12.59 -0.98
CA VAL A 746 11.32 -12.49 0.41
C VAL A 746 12.83 -12.46 0.41
N THR A 747 13.42 -11.46 1.07
CA THR A 747 14.86 -11.44 1.33
C THR A 747 15.09 -11.61 2.83
N LEU A 748 15.81 -12.65 3.22
CA LEU A 748 16.08 -13.02 4.61
C LEU A 748 17.59 -13.15 4.82
N ASN A 749 18.07 -12.92 6.03
CA ASN A 749 19.38 -13.40 6.43
C ASN A 749 19.28 -14.86 6.91
N GLU A 750 20.38 -15.60 6.83
CA GLU A 750 20.46 -16.98 7.33
C GLU A 750 19.92 -17.11 8.77
N GLY A 751 18.96 -18.01 8.99
CA GLY A 751 18.27 -18.21 10.28
C GLY A 751 17.01 -17.36 10.50
N GLU A 752 16.72 -16.38 9.65
CA GLU A 752 15.49 -15.57 9.74
C GLU A 752 14.26 -16.31 9.18
N THR A 753 13.07 -15.88 9.62
CA THR A 753 11.79 -16.40 9.13
C THR A 753 10.89 -15.28 8.67
N GLN A 754 10.12 -15.51 7.61
CA GLN A 754 9.14 -14.55 7.08
C GLN A 754 7.81 -15.27 6.79
N GLN A 755 6.71 -14.70 7.28
CA GLN A 755 5.38 -15.15 6.88
C GLN A 755 5.08 -14.64 5.47
N VAL A 756 4.65 -15.56 4.59
CA VAL A 756 4.04 -15.22 3.30
C VAL A 756 2.56 -15.56 3.35
N SER A 757 1.74 -14.64 2.87
CA SER A 757 0.28 -14.76 2.87
C SER A 757 -0.17 -15.26 1.51
N VAL A 758 -1.09 -16.23 1.49
CA VAL A 758 -1.74 -16.69 0.27
C VAL A 758 -3.12 -16.05 0.15
N THR A 759 -3.41 -15.49 -1.01
CA THR A 759 -4.75 -15.08 -1.40
C THR A 759 -5.27 -16.07 -2.41
N VAL A 760 -6.51 -16.52 -2.19
CA VAL A 760 -7.19 -17.48 -3.04
C VAL A 760 -8.39 -16.77 -3.65
N LEU A 761 -8.46 -16.71 -4.97
CA LEU A 761 -9.55 -16.06 -5.70
C LEU A 761 -10.32 -17.04 -6.58
N PRO A 762 -11.64 -16.86 -6.72
CA PRO A 762 -12.44 -15.90 -5.96
C PRO A 762 -12.51 -16.31 -4.48
N ALA A 763 -12.64 -15.33 -3.57
CA ALA A 763 -12.53 -15.57 -2.12
C ALA A 763 -13.64 -16.49 -1.56
N ASN A 764 -14.75 -16.60 -2.30
CA ASN A 764 -15.84 -17.54 -2.03
C ASN A 764 -15.64 -18.89 -2.73
N ALA A 765 -14.42 -19.25 -3.14
CA ALA A 765 -14.13 -20.57 -3.64
C ALA A 765 -14.45 -21.64 -2.58
N ASP A 766 -15.07 -22.73 -2.99
CA ASP A 766 -15.60 -23.77 -2.10
C ASP A 766 -14.48 -24.51 -1.33
N ASN A 767 -13.26 -24.53 -1.87
CA ASN A 767 -12.08 -25.07 -1.19
C ASN A 767 -10.87 -24.14 -1.38
N THR A 768 -10.59 -23.35 -0.35
CA THR A 768 -9.46 -22.39 -0.33
C THR A 768 -8.17 -22.97 0.23
N ASN A 769 -8.09 -24.27 0.49
CA ASN A 769 -6.88 -24.87 1.04
C ASN A 769 -5.74 -24.86 0.02
N VAL A 770 -4.53 -24.64 0.52
CA VAL A 770 -3.31 -24.64 -0.30
C VAL A 770 -2.24 -25.55 0.28
N SER A 771 -1.30 -25.97 -0.55
CA SER A 771 -0.08 -26.68 -0.14
C SER A 771 1.16 -25.87 -0.51
N TRP A 772 2.21 -25.98 0.31
CA TRP A 772 3.46 -25.26 0.12
C TRP A 772 4.62 -26.21 -0.16
N SER A 773 5.56 -25.80 -0.99
CA SER A 773 6.80 -26.54 -1.25
C SER A 773 7.97 -25.57 -1.48
N SER A 774 9.19 -25.97 -1.13
CA SER A 774 10.42 -25.24 -1.47
C SER A 774 11.20 -25.99 -2.54
N ALA A 775 11.67 -25.26 -3.56
CA ALA A 775 12.51 -25.80 -4.63
C ALA A 775 13.91 -26.23 -4.13
N ASN A 776 14.40 -25.64 -3.03
CA ASN A 776 15.64 -26.02 -2.37
C ASN A 776 15.54 -25.77 -0.86
N THR A 777 15.26 -26.83 -0.11
CA THR A 777 15.14 -26.80 1.35
C THR A 777 16.47 -26.57 2.07
N GLY A 778 17.61 -26.69 1.38
CA GLY A 778 18.92 -26.31 1.92
C GLY A 778 19.15 -24.81 1.97
N ILE A 779 18.43 -24.02 1.16
CA ILE A 779 18.50 -22.54 1.14
C ILE A 779 17.37 -21.93 1.96
N ALA A 780 16.13 -22.40 1.78
CA ALA A 780 15.00 -22.00 2.63
C ALA A 780 13.91 -23.07 2.68
N THR A 781 13.26 -23.25 3.82
CA THR A 781 12.11 -24.15 4.00
C THR A 781 10.81 -23.38 4.16
N VAL A 782 9.67 -24.05 3.98
CA VAL A 782 8.33 -23.47 4.22
C VAL A 782 7.48 -24.47 4.97
N ASN A 783 6.71 -24.01 5.97
CA ASN A 783 5.76 -24.85 6.68
C ASN A 783 4.34 -24.75 6.07
N SER A 784 3.40 -25.56 6.56
CA SER A 784 2.01 -25.58 6.06
C SER A 784 1.25 -24.27 6.28
N ALA A 785 1.74 -23.39 7.15
CA ALA A 785 1.15 -22.07 7.41
C ALA A 785 1.73 -20.97 6.51
N GLY A 786 2.67 -21.27 5.60
CA GLY A 786 3.32 -20.25 4.77
C GLY A 786 4.45 -19.49 5.47
N VAL A 787 5.03 -20.02 6.56
CA VAL A 787 6.24 -19.43 7.16
C VAL A 787 7.46 -19.95 6.42
N VAL A 788 8.16 -19.03 5.75
CA VAL A 788 9.47 -19.25 5.13
C VAL A 788 10.56 -19.18 6.20
N THR A 789 11.51 -20.11 6.20
CA THR A 789 12.69 -20.10 7.10
C THR A 789 13.95 -20.18 6.26
N ALA A 790 14.85 -19.21 6.40
CA ALA A 790 16.15 -19.17 5.73
C ALA A 790 17.12 -20.16 6.37
N VAL A 791 17.75 -20.99 5.55
CA VAL A 791 18.65 -22.08 5.99
C VAL A 791 20.11 -21.78 5.64
N SER A 792 20.41 -21.35 4.42
CA SER A 792 21.78 -20.98 4.02
C SER A 792 21.77 -19.96 2.90
N ALA A 793 22.81 -19.12 2.82
CA ALA A 793 22.93 -18.11 1.77
C ALA A 793 22.73 -18.68 0.34
N GLY A 794 21.90 -18.01 -0.45
CA GLY A 794 21.53 -18.45 -1.79
C GLY A 794 20.12 -18.06 -2.17
N ASN A 795 19.69 -18.40 -3.38
CA ASN A 795 18.35 -18.11 -3.86
C ASN A 795 17.57 -19.41 -4.06
N THR A 796 16.31 -19.43 -3.60
CA THR A 796 15.37 -20.54 -3.82
C THR A 796 13.98 -19.99 -4.13
N THR A 797 13.05 -20.86 -4.50
CA THR A 797 11.67 -20.49 -4.77
C THR A 797 10.75 -21.34 -3.91
N ILE A 798 9.77 -20.71 -3.29
CA ILE A 798 8.68 -21.40 -2.59
C ILE A 798 7.43 -21.32 -3.46
N THR A 799 6.76 -22.44 -3.65
CA THR A 799 5.52 -22.54 -4.45
C THR A 799 4.34 -22.83 -3.54
N VAL A 800 3.28 -22.05 -3.69
CA VAL A 800 1.96 -22.34 -3.15
C VAL A 800 1.08 -22.95 -4.24
N THR A 801 0.21 -23.90 -3.89
CA THR A 801 -0.67 -24.60 -4.85
C THR A 801 -2.05 -24.78 -4.25
N SER A 802 -3.12 -24.34 -4.93
CA SER A 802 -4.50 -24.64 -4.50
C SER A 802 -4.80 -26.12 -4.64
N GLN A 803 -5.46 -26.69 -3.63
CA GLN A 803 -5.74 -28.12 -3.60
C GLN A 803 -6.89 -28.54 -4.52
N ASP A 804 -7.79 -27.62 -4.87
CA ASP A 804 -9.02 -27.88 -5.62
C ASP A 804 -8.87 -27.74 -7.15
N SER A 805 -7.97 -26.86 -7.60
CA SER A 805 -7.79 -26.49 -9.01
C SER A 805 -6.32 -26.44 -9.46
N ASN A 806 -5.36 -26.77 -8.59
CA ASN A 806 -3.91 -26.78 -8.86
C ASN A 806 -3.36 -25.45 -9.40
N ARG A 807 -3.98 -24.32 -9.06
CA ARG A 807 -3.42 -23.01 -9.35
C ARG A 807 -2.21 -22.79 -8.48
N THR A 808 -1.15 -22.23 -9.05
CA THR A 808 0.11 -22.01 -8.33
C THR A 808 0.52 -20.57 -8.38
N ASP A 809 1.18 -20.13 -7.31
CA ASP A 809 1.99 -18.91 -7.32
C ASP A 809 3.28 -19.16 -6.56
N THR A 810 4.27 -18.27 -6.73
CA THR A 810 5.62 -18.48 -6.20
C THR A 810 6.18 -17.27 -5.48
N VAL A 811 6.92 -17.53 -4.41
CA VAL A 811 7.76 -16.57 -3.70
C VAL A 811 9.21 -16.81 -4.07
N ALA A 812 9.88 -15.80 -4.63
CA ALA A 812 11.34 -15.83 -4.75
C ALA A 812 11.97 -15.56 -3.37
N VAL A 813 12.78 -16.47 -2.86
CA VAL A 813 13.48 -16.31 -1.57
C VAL A 813 14.97 -16.07 -1.83
N THR A 814 15.45 -14.90 -1.46
CA THR A 814 16.88 -14.57 -1.41
C THR A 814 17.34 -14.68 0.03
N VAL A 815 18.22 -15.62 0.32
CA VAL A 815 18.90 -15.70 1.62
C VAL A 815 20.24 -15.02 1.50
N ASN A 816 20.36 -13.85 2.13
CA ASN A 816 21.64 -13.17 2.30
C ASN A 816 22.47 -13.93 3.33
N ALA A 817 23.76 -14.03 3.07
CA ALA A 817 24.70 -14.33 4.14
C ALA A 817 24.57 -13.22 5.19
N VAL A 818 24.45 -13.58 6.47
CA VAL A 818 24.51 -12.60 7.57
C VAL A 818 25.89 -11.92 7.49
N VAL A 819 25.95 -10.71 6.92
CA VAL A 819 27.15 -9.88 7.03
C VAL A 819 27.05 -9.16 8.36
N ALA A 820 27.57 -9.77 9.41
CA ALA A 820 27.69 -9.11 10.71
C ALA A 820 28.44 -7.78 10.54
N SER A 821 27.97 -6.73 11.22
CA SER A 821 28.73 -5.49 11.32
C SER A 821 30.15 -5.79 11.78
N ASN A 822 31.13 -5.17 11.13
CA ASN A 822 32.53 -5.42 11.40
C ASN A 822 32.85 -5.08 12.87
N LEU A 823 33.29 -6.07 13.64
CA LEU A 823 33.51 -5.92 15.08
C LEU A 823 34.78 -5.13 15.44
N VAL A 824 35.55 -4.72 14.43
CA VAL A 824 36.78 -3.92 14.58
C VAL A 824 36.59 -2.51 14.04
N GLU A 825 37.05 -1.52 14.81
CA GLU A 825 36.92 -0.10 14.54
C GLU A 825 38.08 0.44 13.70
N ASN A 826 37.81 1.44 12.86
CA ASN A 826 38.80 2.08 11.97
C ASN A 826 39.57 1.05 11.11
N ALA A 827 38.86 0.04 10.60
CA ALA A 827 39.44 -1.12 9.95
C ALA A 827 40.16 -0.84 8.61
N GLY A 828 39.81 0.25 7.93
CA GLY A 828 40.50 0.77 6.74
C GLY A 828 41.38 2.00 7.02
N PHE A 829 41.63 2.33 8.30
CA PHE A 829 42.53 3.43 8.73
C PHE A 829 42.23 4.84 8.18
N GLU A 830 41.04 5.08 7.63
CA GLU A 830 40.67 6.33 6.94
C GLU A 830 40.56 7.57 7.83
N THR A 831 40.62 7.39 9.15
CA THR A 831 40.74 8.51 10.09
C THR A 831 42.15 9.13 10.12
N GLY A 832 43.10 8.58 9.36
CA GLY A 832 44.47 9.10 9.22
C GLY A 832 45.39 8.78 10.39
N GLY A 833 44.95 7.94 11.34
CA GLY A 833 45.71 7.54 12.52
C GLY A 833 45.36 6.14 13.03
N LEU A 834 46.21 5.59 13.90
CA LEU A 834 46.02 4.27 14.53
C LEU A 834 45.08 4.34 15.75
N ASN A 835 44.02 5.17 15.67
CA ASN A 835 43.03 5.27 16.74
C ASN A 835 42.42 3.89 16.98
N ASN A 836 42.42 3.44 18.25
CA ASN A 836 41.98 2.10 18.68
C ASN A 836 42.83 0.92 18.14
N TRP A 837 44.01 1.20 17.59
CA TRP A 837 45.00 0.19 17.17
C TRP A 837 46.33 0.35 17.93
N PRO A 838 46.45 -0.10 19.19
CA PRO A 838 47.71 -0.06 19.93
C PRO A 838 48.88 -0.68 19.14
N THR A 839 50.04 -0.05 19.27
CA THR A 839 51.28 -0.51 18.63
C THR A 839 52.19 -1.17 19.65
N SER A 840 52.80 -2.30 19.28
CA SER A 840 53.69 -3.07 20.16
C SER A 840 55.02 -3.31 19.46
N TYR A 841 56.10 -2.77 20.05
CA TYR A 841 57.47 -2.80 19.49
C TYR A 841 57.58 -2.06 18.13
N GLY A 842 58.71 -1.39 17.86
CA GLY A 842 58.92 -0.72 16.56
C GLY A 842 58.11 0.55 16.30
N ALA A 843 58.18 1.07 15.06
CA ALA A 843 57.51 2.30 14.62
C ALA A 843 56.41 1.99 13.61
N SER A 844 55.16 1.91 14.07
CA SER A 844 53.99 1.75 13.21
C SER A 844 53.26 3.09 13.02
N SER A 845 52.72 3.33 11.84
CA SER A 845 51.99 4.56 11.50
C SER A 845 50.90 4.26 10.48
N VAL A 846 50.06 5.25 10.16
CA VAL A 846 49.20 5.21 8.97
C VAL A 846 49.89 5.95 7.83
N VAL A 847 49.81 5.42 6.60
CA VAL A 847 50.34 6.04 5.38
C VAL A 847 49.21 6.33 4.40
N ASN A 848 49.34 7.41 3.62
CA ASN A 848 48.29 7.91 2.74
C ASN A 848 48.54 7.66 1.23
N ASN A 849 49.43 6.73 0.88
CA ASN A 849 49.86 6.50 -0.49
C ASN A 849 50.12 5.01 -0.81
N ASN A 850 49.49 4.10 -0.07
CA ASN A 850 49.70 2.67 -0.26
C ASN A 850 48.53 1.83 0.27
N ALA A 851 47.32 2.37 0.20
CA ALA A 851 46.08 1.71 0.65
C ALA A 851 45.61 0.65 -0.35
N HIS A 852 44.87 -0.34 0.14
CA HIS A 852 44.17 -1.32 -0.69
C HIS A 852 42.86 -0.72 -1.21
N THR A 853 42.04 -0.16 -0.32
CA THR A 853 40.92 0.70 -0.66
C THR A 853 41.02 2.03 0.09
N GLY A 854 40.24 3.04 -0.31
CA GLY A 854 40.32 4.36 0.30
C GLY A 854 41.67 5.06 0.10
N SER A 855 42.08 5.87 1.07
CA SER A 855 43.28 6.72 1.00
C SER A 855 44.36 6.32 2.01
N HIS A 856 44.05 5.50 3.02
CA HIS A 856 44.97 5.22 4.13
C HIS A 856 45.16 3.72 4.37
N ALA A 857 46.37 3.31 4.76
CA ALA A 857 46.63 1.95 5.26
C ALA A 857 47.56 1.98 6.47
N ALA A 858 47.45 0.96 7.32
CA ALA A 858 48.40 0.77 8.38
C ALA A 858 49.75 0.30 7.83
N TYR A 859 50.82 0.86 8.39
CA TYR A 859 52.19 0.59 8.03
C TYR A 859 52.99 0.21 9.27
N VAL A 860 53.49 -1.03 9.29
CA VAL A 860 54.36 -1.54 10.35
C VAL A 860 55.79 -1.56 9.83
N ASN A 861 56.66 -0.73 10.41
CA ASN A 861 58.04 -0.59 10.02
C ASN A 861 59.00 -1.16 11.06
N GLY A 862 59.86 -2.07 10.62
CA GLY A 862 60.75 -2.82 11.50
C GLY A 862 60.00 -3.76 12.45
N ASN A 863 60.67 -4.23 13.50
CA ASN A 863 60.09 -5.22 14.41
C ASN A 863 58.98 -4.59 15.25
N GLY A 864 57.73 -4.88 14.91
CA GLY A 864 56.56 -4.25 15.51
C GLY A 864 55.23 -4.88 15.14
N ALA A 865 54.16 -4.45 15.81
CA ALA A 865 52.80 -4.86 15.54
C ALA A 865 51.81 -3.69 15.66
N ILE A 866 50.68 -3.83 14.97
CA ILE A 866 49.41 -3.17 15.28
C ILE A 866 48.45 -4.24 15.81
N GLU A 867 47.68 -3.90 16.84
CA GLU A 867 46.73 -4.82 17.46
C GLU A 867 45.40 -4.09 17.73
N GLN A 868 44.27 -4.80 17.78
CA GLN A 868 43.01 -4.25 18.28
C GLN A 868 42.23 -5.31 19.06
N ASP A 869 41.66 -4.90 20.20
CA ASP A 869 40.74 -5.71 21.00
C ASP A 869 39.29 -5.41 20.59
N PHE A 870 38.46 -6.44 20.59
CA PHE A 870 37.01 -6.33 20.38
C PHE A 870 36.27 -7.32 21.27
N SER A 871 34.99 -7.04 21.51
CA SER A 871 34.15 -7.87 22.36
C SER A 871 33.67 -9.11 21.60
N VAL A 872 33.66 -10.26 22.26
CA VAL A 872 33.17 -11.52 21.69
C VAL A 872 32.22 -12.20 22.67
N LEU A 873 31.36 -13.06 22.14
CA LEU A 873 30.49 -13.95 22.91
C LEU A 873 31.24 -15.26 23.21
N PRO A 874 30.99 -15.92 24.36
CA PRO A 874 31.57 -17.23 24.64
C PRO A 874 31.03 -18.33 23.71
N ASN A 875 31.88 -19.29 23.34
CA ASN A 875 31.56 -20.43 22.45
C ASN A 875 30.98 -20.03 21.09
N THR A 876 31.40 -18.88 20.56
CA THR A 876 30.96 -18.36 19.28
C THR A 876 32.11 -18.40 18.29
N THR A 877 31.83 -18.82 17.06
CA THR A 877 32.82 -18.87 15.99
C THR A 877 32.89 -17.51 15.29
N TYR A 878 34.09 -17.04 14.98
CA TYR A 878 34.33 -15.79 14.29
C TYR A 878 35.27 -15.99 13.11
N THR A 879 35.13 -15.15 12.09
CA THR A 879 36.12 -15.05 10.99
C THR A 879 36.75 -13.66 11.01
N LEU A 880 38.08 -13.60 11.13
CA LEU A 880 38.91 -12.44 10.84
C LEU A 880 39.38 -12.50 9.39
N SER A 881 39.29 -11.41 8.64
CA SER A 881 40.00 -11.22 7.38
C SER A 881 40.68 -9.86 7.29
N ALA A 882 41.74 -9.74 6.50
CA ALA A 882 42.42 -8.47 6.22
C ALA A 882 43.26 -8.55 4.94
N TRP A 883 43.44 -7.41 4.28
CA TRP A 883 44.34 -7.28 3.14
C TRP A 883 45.73 -6.90 3.62
N VAL A 884 46.72 -7.76 3.40
CA VAL A 884 48.10 -7.55 3.88
C VAL A 884 49.10 -7.74 2.76
N LYS A 885 50.15 -6.91 2.74
CA LYS A 885 51.34 -7.11 1.89
C LYS A 885 52.64 -6.76 2.61
N VAL A 886 53.73 -7.34 2.16
CA VAL A 886 55.09 -6.99 2.59
C VAL A 886 55.77 -6.05 1.59
N GLY A 887 56.73 -5.26 2.06
CA GLY A 887 57.33 -4.17 1.28
C GLY A 887 58.43 -4.60 0.29
N ALA A 888 58.85 -5.86 0.30
CA ALA A 888 59.80 -6.41 -0.67
C ALA A 888 59.75 -7.95 -0.70
N ALA A 889 60.18 -8.55 -1.82
CA ALA A 889 60.26 -10.00 -1.95
C ALA A 889 61.25 -10.58 -0.91
N GLY A 890 60.85 -11.67 -0.24
CA GLY A 890 61.62 -12.30 0.83
C GLY A 890 61.35 -11.74 2.23
N GLN A 891 60.54 -10.69 2.36
CA GLN A 891 60.05 -10.21 3.66
C GLN A 891 58.86 -11.06 4.15
N THR A 892 58.65 -11.07 5.47
CA THR A 892 57.60 -11.86 6.13
C THR A 892 56.84 -11.03 7.15
N ALA A 893 55.53 -11.27 7.27
CA ALA A 893 54.67 -10.74 8.33
C ALA A 893 53.70 -11.81 8.84
N TYR A 894 52.95 -11.54 9.90
CA TYR A 894 51.89 -12.42 10.38
C TYR A 894 50.59 -11.65 10.60
N LEU A 895 49.49 -12.15 10.08
CA LEU A 895 48.13 -11.77 10.51
C LEU A 895 47.67 -12.80 11.56
N GLY A 896 47.12 -12.38 12.69
CA GLY A 896 46.75 -13.33 13.73
C GLY A 896 45.71 -12.86 14.72
N VAL A 897 45.25 -13.81 15.53
CA VAL A 897 44.28 -13.61 16.61
C VAL A 897 44.74 -14.35 17.88
N LYS A 898 44.59 -13.69 19.03
CA LYS A 898 44.97 -14.20 20.36
C LYS A 898 43.97 -13.75 21.42
N ASN A 899 44.16 -14.25 22.64
CA ASN A 899 43.35 -13.91 23.84
C ASN A 899 41.85 -14.23 23.76
N PHE A 900 41.39 -15.01 22.77
CA PHE A 900 39.97 -15.40 22.61
C PHE A 900 39.56 -16.62 23.45
N GLY A 901 40.37 -17.01 24.45
CA GLY A 901 40.16 -18.22 25.25
C GLY A 901 40.68 -19.53 24.63
N GLY A 902 41.26 -19.49 23.43
CA GLY A 902 41.99 -20.59 22.78
C GLY A 902 43.48 -20.30 22.58
N ASN A 903 44.18 -21.17 21.83
CA ASN A 903 45.59 -20.96 21.45
C ASN A 903 45.69 -19.86 20.37
N GLU A 904 46.75 -19.05 20.42
CA GLU A 904 47.03 -18.03 19.41
C GLU A 904 47.18 -18.64 18.01
N ILE A 905 46.56 -17.99 17.01
CA ILE A 905 46.57 -18.41 15.61
C ILE A 905 47.19 -17.29 14.78
N GLY A 906 48.24 -17.60 14.03
CA GLY A 906 48.89 -16.65 13.11
C GLY A 906 49.11 -17.27 11.72
N ARG A 907 48.88 -16.49 10.68
CA ARG A 907 49.12 -16.82 9.27
C ARG A 907 50.29 -16.00 8.74
N LEU A 908 51.26 -16.69 8.13
CA LEU A 908 52.45 -16.08 7.55
C LEU A 908 52.16 -15.43 6.20
N MET A 909 52.55 -14.17 6.06
CA MET A 909 52.44 -13.35 4.86
C MET A 909 53.78 -13.12 4.20
N THR A 910 53.86 -13.33 2.89
CA THR A 910 55.08 -13.10 2.09
C THR A 910 54.86 -12.33 0.78
N SER A 911 53.60 -12.01 0.45
CA SER A 911 53.25 -11.37 -0.83
C SER A 911 53.62 -9.88 -0.87
N THR A 912 54.21 -9.42 -1.97
CA THR A 912 54.46 -7.99 -2.21
C THR A 912 53.27 -7.25 -2.82
N ALA A 913 52.23 -7.97 -3.24
CA ALA A 913 50.93 -7.42 -3.61
C ALA A 913 49.95 -7.63 -2.45
N TYR A 914 48.93 -6.78 -2.33
CA TYR A 914 47.86 -6.99 -1.35
C TYR A 914 47.19 -8.33 -1.62
N THR A 915 47.16 -9.18 -0.60
CA THR A 915 46.45 -10.46 -0.59
C THR A 915 45.55 -10.47 0.64
N GLN A 916 44.29 -10.83 0.44
CA GLN A 916 43.38 -11.03 1.55
C GLN A 916 43.68 -12.38 2.20
N GLU A 917 43.79 -12.39 3.53
CA GLU A 917 43.85 -13.61 4.30
C GLU A 917 42.71 -13.67 5.29
N SER A 918 42.32 -14.90 5.66
CA SER A 918 41.27 -15.15 6.63
C SER A 918 41.68 -16.17 7.70
N ILE A 919 41.21 -15.96 8.93
CA ILE A 919 41.40 -16.82 10.09
C ILE A 919 40.04 -17.02 10.78
N THR A 920 39.59 -18.27 10.84
CA THR A 920 38.41 -18.66 11.62
C THR A 920 38.86 -19.15 13.00
N PHE A 921 38.19 -18.68 14.05
CA PHE A 921 38.48 -19.08 15.43
C PHE A 921 37.20 -19.14 16.27
N THR A 922 37.12 -20.10 17.19
CA THR A 922 35.99 -20.24 18.12
C THR A 922 36.41 -19.82 19.52
N THR A 923 35.63 -18.95 20.14
CA THR A 923 35.92 -18.40 21.46
C THR A 923 35.73 -19.44 22.56
N GLY A 924 36.57 -19.38 23.60
CA GLY A 924 36.43 -20.26 24.75
C GLY A 924 35.16 -19.95 25.57
N ALA A 925 34.71 -20.90 26.38
CA ALA A 925 33.47 -20.82 27.16
C ALA A 925 33.37 -19.65 28.16
N ASN A 926 34.47 -18.93 28.42
CA ASN A 926 34.51 -17.76 29.30
C ASN A 926 35.08 -16.51 28.61
N ALA A 927 35.31 -16.54 27.29
CA ALA A 927 35.89 -15.43 26.58
C ALA A 927 34.84 -14.34 26.34
N ASN A 928 35.17 -13.10 26.71
CA ASN A 928 34.38 -11.92 26.44
C ASN A 928 35.12 -10.88 25.58
N SER A 929 36.40 -11.13 25.28
CA SER A 929 37.20 -10.34 24.33
C SER A 929 38.13 -11.23 23.51
N ALA A 930 38.54 -10.72 22.36
CA ALA A 930 39.58 -11.28 21.50
C ALA A 930 40.47 -10.16 20.96
N ARG A 931 41.71 -10.49 20.60
CA ARG A 931 42.67 -9.53 20.05
C ARG A 931 43.17 -9.96 18.69
N ILE A 932 43.03 -9.11 17.68
CA ILE A 932 43.68 -9.31 16.38
C ILE A 932 44.99 -8.54 16.29
N TYR A 933 45.89 -8.98 15.41
CA TYR A 933 47.14 -8.29 15.15
C TYR A 933 47.68 -8.49 13.73
N VAL A 934 48.47 -7.52 13.28
CA VAL A 934 49.48 -7.72 12.23
C VAL A 934 50.85 -7.48 12.84
N TRP A 935 51.72 -8.48 12.78
CA TRP A 935 53.06 -8.44 13.38
C TRP A 935 54.15 -8.66 12.35
N ASN A 936 55.22 -7.88 12.49
CA ASN A 936 56.46 -8.02 11.78
C ASN A 936 57.58 -8.29 12.78
N GLY A 937 58.25 -9.43 12.67
CA GLY A 937 59.34 -9.82 13.57
C GLY A 937 60.74 -9.34 13.18
N ASP A 938 60.91 -8.77 11.99
CA ASP A 938 62.23 -8.35 11.50
C ASP A 938 62.37 -6.83 11.44
N ALA A 939 63.47 -6.32 11.99
CA ALA A 939 63.79 -4.90 12.05
C ALA A 939 63.94 -4.23 10.67
N ASN A 940 64.11 -4.99 9.59
CA ASN A 940 64.31 -4.46 8.23
C ASN A 940 63.09 -4.68 7.32
N HIS A 941 62.03 -5.31 7.81
CA HIS A 941 60.83 -5.59 7.04
C HIS A 941 59.81 -4.46 7.16
N ARG A 942 58.96 -4.38 6.14
CA ARG A 942 57.91 -3.39 6.01
C ARG A 942 56.62 -4.11 5.69
N VAL A 943 55.55 -3.79 6.39
CA VAL A 943 54.25 -4.46 6.21
C VAL A 943 53.18 -3.40 6.10
N TYR A 944 52.27 -3.61 5.14
CA TYR A 944 51.09 -2.78 4.97
C TYR A 944 49.86 -3.65 5.17
N ALA A 945 48.89 -3.16 5.94
CA ALA A 945 47.65 -3.87 6.22
C ALA A 945 46.46 -2.90 6.13
N ASP A 946 45.36 -3.39 5.60
CA ASP A 946 44.18 -2.61 5.30
C ASP A 946 42.91 -3.46 5.30
N ASP A 947 41.75 -2.83 5.37
CA ASP A 947 40.42 -3.45 5.24
C ASP A 947 40.21 -4.69 6.13
N PHE A 948 40.43 -4.54 7.44
CA PHE A 948 40.16 -5.62 8.40
C PHE A 948 38.66 -5.90 8.51
N ILE A 949 38.26 -7.15 8.64
CA ILE A 949 36.87 -7.55 8.87
C ILE A 949 36.84 -8.64 9.93
N VAL A 950 36.02 -8.49 10.97
CA VAL A 950 35.73 -9.54 11.95
C VAL A 950 34.23 -9.71 12.09
N VAL A 951 33.75 -10.93 11.87
CA VAL A 951 32.31 -11.28 11.90
C VAL A 951 32.06 -12.51 12.77
N ALA A 952 30.89 -12.57 13.42
CA ALA A 952 30.44 -13.69 14.25
C ALA A 952 29.56 -14.67 13.45
N HIS A 953 29.62 -15.95 13.77
CA HIS A 953 28.77 -17.02 13.24
C HIS A 953 27.88 -17.58 14.35
N GLY A 954 26.58 -17.73 14.10
CA GLY A 954 25.59 -18.25 15.04
C GLY A 954 25.91 -19.68 15.50
N ALA A 955 25.52 -20.05 16.72
CA ALA A 955 25.84 -21.34 17.32
C ALA A 955 24.93 -22.47 16.80
N ASP A 956 25.43 -23.29 15.88
CA ASP A 956 24.84 -24.58 15.55
C ASP A 956 25.33 -25.69 16.50
N ASN A 957 24.40 -26.52 16.96
CA ASN A 957 24.61 -27.64 17.87
C ASN A 957 25.29 -28.82 17.12
N PRO A 958 26.19 -29.59 17.77
CA PRO A 958 27.19 -30.41 17.09
C PRO A 958 26.71 -31.84 16.83
N THR A 959 26.80 -32.29 15.57
CA THR A 959 27.21 -33.66 15.20
C THR A 959 27.44 -33.73 13.70
N GLU A 960 28.69 -33.61 13.29
CA GLU A 960 29.14 -34.00 11.94
C GLU A 960 30.09 -35.20 12.10
N PRO A 961 29.83 -36.36 11.45
CA PRO A 961 30.86 -37.35 11.20
C PRO A 961 31.64 -37.02 9.92
N GLU A 962 32.96 -37.26 9.99
CA GLU A 962 34.02 -36.92 9.02
C GLU A 962 33.70 -37.08 7.52
N PRO A 963 34.34 -36.26 6.65
CA PRO A 963 34.22 -36.34 5.21
C PRO A 963 35.06 -37.48 4.62
N GLU A 964 34.46 -38.29 3.74
CA GLU A 964 35.18 -39.16 2.80
C GLU A 964 35.75 -38.34 1.62
N PRO A 965 36.87 -38.78 1.00
CA PRO A 965 37.72 -37.93 0.18
C PRO A 965 37.16 -37.68 -1.23
N GLU A 966 37.42 -36.46 -1.72
CA GLU A 966 37.06 -35.96 -3.05
C GLU A 966 37.54 -36.86 -4.21
N PRO A 967 36.73 -37.05 -5.26
CA PRO A 967 37.23 -37.45 -6.57
C PRO A 967 37.78 -36.22 -7.34
N GLU A 968 38.93 -36.43 -8.00
CA GLU A 968 39.69 -35.46 -8.80
C GLU A 968 38.88 -34.73 -9.89
N PRO A 969 39.34 -33.53 -10.32
CA PRO A 969 38.64 -32.71 -11.32
C PRO A 969 38.84 -33.28 -12.73
N GLU A 970 37.74 -33.61 -13.41
CA GLU A 970 37.70 -33.73 -14.88
C GLU A 970 37.52 -32.34 -15.51
N PRO A 971 38.04 -32.15 -16.73
CA PRO A 971 38.54 -30.87 -17.20
C PRO A 971 37.45 -29.93 -17.69
N ASP A 972 37.76 -28.63 -17.57
CA ASP A 972 37.15 -27.51 -18.29
C ASP A 972 36.80 -27.88 -19.74
N THR A 973 35.54 -28.23 -19.95
CA THR A 973 34.91 -28.22 -21.27
C THR A 973 33.96 -27.05 -21.29
N GLY A 974 34.47 -25.93 -21.80
CA GLY A 974 33.70 -24.71 -22.01
C GLY A 974 32.30 -24.97 -22.51
N THR A 975 31.33 -24.40 -21.81
CA THR A 975 29.98 -24.23 -22.31
C THR A 975 29.86 -22.83 -22.90
N ASP A 976 29.52 -22.82 -24.18
CA ASP A 976 29.04 -21.75 -25.04
C ASP A 976 28.29 -20.62 -24.28
N PRO A 977 28.47 -19.32 -24.61
CA PRO A 977 27.69 -18.23 -24.03
C PRO A 977 26.17 -18.28 -24.32
N GLU A 978 25.69 -19.29 -25.04
CA GLU A 978 24.31 -19.44 -25.51
C GLU A 978 23.67 -20.80 -25.12
N ASP A 979 23.98 -21.36 -23.95
CA ASP A 979 23.24 -22.55 -23.50
C ASP A 979 21.80 -22.19 -23.07
N CYS A 980 20.88 -22.28 -24.02
CA CYS A 980 19.45 -22.04 -23.85
C CYS A 980 18.65 -23.28 -23.37
N SER A 981 19.30 -24.27 -22.76
CA SER A 981 18.64 -25.52 -22.34
C SER A 981 17.90 -25.45 -21.00
N ALA A 982 18.04 -24.35 -20.24
CA ALA A 982 17.34 -24.14 -18.98
C ALA A 982 15.93 -23.55 -19.19
N ASN A 983 14.95 -24.01 -18.40
CA ASN A 983 13.56 -23.52 -18.44
C ASN A 983 13.43 -22.01 -18.08
N TRP A 984 14.47 -21.39 -17.51
CA TRP A 984 14.50 -19.96 -17.22
C TRP A 984 15.91 -19.40 -17.41
N ILE A 985 16.04 -18.37 -18.25
CA ILE A 985 17.31 -17.80 -18.69
C ILE A 985 17.31 -16.30 -18.36
N ARG A 986 18.26 -15.85 -17.53
CA ARG A 986 18.39 -14.46 -17.06
C ARG A 986 18.91 -13.53 -18.14
N VAL A 987 18.41 -12.29 -18.17
CA VAL A 987 19.02 -11.20 -18.93
C VAL A 987 20.32 -10.78 -18.24
N THR A 988 21.41 -10.72 -19.00
CA THR A 988 22.75 -10.30 -18.54
C THR A 988 23.22 -9.02 -19.22
N GLY A 989 22.40 -8.43 -20.09
CA GLY A 989 22.69 -7.16 -20.74
C GLY A 989 21.64 -6.76 -21.78
N VAL A 990 21.61 -5.47 -22.09
CA VAL A 990 20.86 -4.85 -23.19
C VAL A 990 21.80 -3.95 -23.98
N GLU A 991 21.71 -3.98 -25.30
CA GLU A 991 22.54 -3.14 -26.20
C GLU A 991 21.68 -2.57 -27.32
N MET A 992 21.84 -1.27 -27.60
CA MET A 992 21.22 -0.60 -28.74
C MET A 992 22.01 -0.87 -30.01
N SER A 993 21.31 -1.30 -31.07
CA SER A 993 21.95 -1.69 -32.33
C SER A 993 22.42 -0.51 -33.18
N ALA A 994 22.12 0.74 -32.78
CA ALA A 994 22.35 1.93 -33.59
C ALA A 994 22.93 3.11 -32.79
N SER A 995 24.05 3.65 -33.27
CA SER A 995 24.65 4.89 -32.76
C SER A 995 24.33 6.08 -33.69
N ASN A 996 23.80 7.17 -33.12
CA ASN A 996 23.60 8.48 -33.78
C ASN A 996 22.64 8.48 -34.98
N ILE A 997 21.35 8.50 -34.70
CA ILE A 997 20.28 8.47 -35.70
C ILE A 997 19.88 9.89 -36.10
N ASN A 998 19.74 10.16 -37.39
CA ASN A 998 19.18 11.41 -37.88
C ASN A 998 17.73 11.18 -38.33
N MET A 999 16.82 12.02 -37.88
CA MET A 999 15.41 12.00 -38.27
C MET A 999 14.99 13.36 -38.83
N SER A 1000 13.96 13.39 -39.66
CA SER A 1000 13.24 14.61 -40.02
C SER A 1000 12.04 14.81 -39.11
N VAL A 1001 11.61 16.05 -38.86
CA VAL A 1001 10.36 16.29 -38.11
C VAL A 1001 9.18 15.58 -38.77
N GLY A 1002 8.46 14.76 -38.01
CA GLY A 1002 7.34 13.91 -38.45
C GLY A 1002 7.74 12.49 -38.84
N GLU A 1003 9.03 12.16 -38.86
CA GLU A 1003 9.52 10.81 -39.18
C GLU A 1003 9.34 9.86 -37.98
N GLN A 1004 9.10 8.58 -38.27
CA GLN A 1004 9.08 7.51 -37.28
C GLN A 1004 10.16 6.48 -37.59
N VAL A 1005 10.93 6.10 -36.57
CA VAL A 1005 12.01 5.11 -36.68
C VAL A 1005 11.86 4.13 -35.52
N VAL A 1006 11.91 2.83 -35.79
CA VAL A 1006 11.99 1.81 -34.73
C VAL A 1006 13.46 1.60 -34.38
N LEU A 1007 13.79 1.62 -33.10
CA LEU A 1007 15.15 1.34 -32.63
C LEU A 1007 15.29 -0.15 -32.36
N ASP A 1008 16.23 -0.78 -33.06
CA ASP A 1008 16.61 -2.16 -32.80
C ASP A 1008 17.50 -2.22 -31.55
N TYR A 1009 17.24 -3.20 -30.70
CA TYR A 1009 18.03 -3.51 -29.51
C TYR A 1009 18.22 -5.02 -29.42
N SER A 1010 19.28 -5.44 -28.75
CA SER A 1010 19.58 -6.83 -28.46
C SER A 1010 19.59 -7.05 -26.96
N ILE A 1011 19.17 -8.24 -26.54
CA ILE A 1011 19.23 -8.71 -25.16
C ILE A 1011 20.13 -9.94 -25.14
N PHE A 1012 20.94 -10.04 -24.09
CA PHE A 1012 21.89 -11.12 -23.93
C PHE A 1012 21.55 -11.99 -22.73
N PRO A 1013 21.55 -13.33 -22.87
CA PRO A 1013 21.50 -14.06 -24.14
C PRO A 1013 20.14 -13.85 -24.85
N SER A 1014 20.09 -14.01 -26.17
CA SER A 1014 18.90 -13.72 -26.99
C SER A 1014 17.67 -14.59 -26.67
N CYS A 1015 17.89 -15.71 -25.99
CA CYS A 1015 16.87 -16.65 -25.53
C CYS A 1015 16.38 -16.37 -24.09
N ALA A 1016 16.74 -15.23 -23.49
CA ALA A 1016 16.30 -14.86 -22.14
C ALA A 1016 14.77 -14.89 -22.00
N SER A 1017 14.29 -15.44 -20.88
CA SER A 1017 12.86 -15.75 -20.68
C SER A 1017 12.00 -14.50 -20.42
N GLN A 1018 12.61 -13.33 -20.15
CA GLN A 1018 11.93 -12.05 -19.96
C GLN A 1018 12.66 -10.89 -20.67
N PRO A 1019 12.52 -10.76 -22.00
CA PRO A 1019 13.28 -9.79 -22.81
C PRO A 1019 12.67 -8.37 -22.83
N ASN A 1020 11.82 -8.01 -21.86
CA ASN A 1020 11.08 -6.74 -21.94
C ASN A 1020 11.93 -5.55 -21.48
N VAL A 1021 11.91 -4.46 -22.26
CA VAL A 1021 12.63 -3.21 -22.01
C VAL A 1021 11.71 -2.00 -22.10
N THR A 1022 12.14 -0.88 -21.53
CA THR A 1022 11.47 0.42 -21.59
C THR A 1022 12.36 1.41 -22.31
N PHE A 1023 11.77 2.30 -23.11
CA PHE A 1023 12.48 3.37 -23.82
C PHE A 1023 12.18 4.72 -23.19
N LEU A 1024 13.24 5.43 -22.79
CA LEU A 1024 13.16 6.75 -22.16
C LEU A 1024 13.76 7.79 -23.09
N SER A 1025 13.14 8.97 -23.16
CA SER A 1025 13.65 10.11 -23.92
C SER A 1025 14.04 11.25 -22.99
N SER A 1026 15.25 11.78 -23.16
CA SER A 1026 15.71 12.94 -22.39
C SER A 1026 14.92 14.22 -22.72
N ASN A 1027 14.15 14.23 -23.80
CA ASN A 1027 13.22 15.29 -24.18
C ASN A 1027 12.17 14.75 -25.17
N TRP A 1028 11.03 14.31 -24.63
CA TRP A 1028 9.95 13.71 -25.42
C TRP A 1028 9.32 14.67 -26.45
N GLN A 1029 9.47 15.99 -26.26
CA GLN A 1029 8.99 17.00 -27.22
C GLN A 1029 9.80 17.02 -28.53
N ILE A 1030 11.03 16.48 -28.51
CA ILE A 1030 11.90 16.35 -29.69
C ILE A 1030 11.70 14.97 -30.32
N VAL A 1031 11.85 13.89 -29.53
CA VAL A 1031 11.55 12.51 -29.96
C VAL A 1031 10.82 11.78 -28.85
N SER A 1032 9.68 11.19 -29.19
CA SER A 1032 8.82 10.44 -28.26
C SER A 1032 8.90 8.94 -28.57
N PRO A 1033 9.42 8.12 -27.64
CA PRO A 1033 9.37 6.67 -27.73
C PRO A 1033 7.98 6.14 -27.38
N ASN A 1034 7.63 4.96 -27.89
CA ASN A 1034 6.52 4.14 -27.38
C ASN A 1034 7.05 2.82 -26.77
N ASN A 1035 6.15 2.04 -26.20
CA ASN A 1035 6.47 0.77 -25.54
C ASN A 1035 7.03 -0.32 -26.47
N ASN A 1036 6.95 -0.12 -27.80
CA ASN A 1036 7.45 -1.05 -28.81
C ASN A 1036 8.77 -0.58 -29.45
N GLY A 1037 9.41 0.47 -28.92
CA GLY A 1037 10.67 1.00 -29.45
C GLY A 1037 10.54 1.89 -30.68
N THR A 1038 9.33 2.32 -31.06
CA THR A 1038 9.14 3.32 -32.12
C THR A 1038 9.39 4.73 -31.59
N MET A 1039 10.33 5.43 -32.20
CA MET A 1039 10.66 6.83 -31.99
C MET A 1039 9.90 7.70 -32.97
N THR A 1040 9.15 8.68 -32.48
CA THR A 1040 8.49 9.70 -33.32
C THR A 1040 9.19 11.03 -33.17
N ALA A 1041 9.78 11.55 -34.25
CA ALA A 1041 10.38 12.88 -34.27
C ALA A 1041 9.30 13.96 -34.34
N ARG A 1042 9.24 14.83 -33.32
CA ARG A 1042 8.20 15.85 -33.16
C ARG A 1042 8.70 17.27 -33.38
N ARG A 1043 9.97 17.56 -33.04
CA ARG A 1043 10.60 18.87 -33.20
C ARG A 1043 12.07 18.73 -33.54
N ALA A 1044 12.62 19.71 -34.24
CA ALA A 1044 14.06 19.78 -34.50
C ALA A 1044 14.83 19.94 -33.18
N GLY A 1045 15.92 19.21 -33.01
CA GLY A 1045 16.70 19.18 -31.77
C GLY A 1045 17.54 17.92 -31.64
N THR A 1046 18.25 17.80 -30.52
CA THR A 1046 19.06 16.61 -30.21
C THR A 1046 18.60 16.05 -28.88
N VAL A 1047 18.40 14.74 -28.81
CA VAL A 1047 17.84 14.05 -27.66
C VAL A 1047 18.53 12.71 -27.45
N THR A 1048 18.68 12.29 -26.20
CA THR A 1048 19.20 10.96 -25.86
C THR A 1048 18.03 10.02 -25.61
N ILE A 1049 18.05 8.86 -26.25
CA ILE A 1049 17.12 7.77 -26.00
C ILE A 1049 17.87 6.68 -25.24
N THR A 1050 17.30 6.23 -24.12
CA THR A 1050 17.83 5.15 -23.30
C THR A 1050 16.89 3.95 -23.37
N VAL A 1051 17.42 2.77 -23.68
CA VAL A 1051 16.73 1.49 -23.50
C VAL A 1051 17.17 0.91 -22.16
N ARG A 1052 16.21 0.48 -21.34
CA ARG A 1052 16.48 -0.03 -19.98
C ARG A 1052 15.67 -1.30 -19.74
N THR A 1053 16.26 -2.31 -19.10
CA THR A 1053 15.52 -3.49 -18.65
C THR A 1053 14.48 -3.10 -17.59
N LYS A 1054 13.32 -3.78 -17.52
CA LYS A 1054 12.24 -3.40 -16.58
C LYS A 1054 12.63 -3.39 -15.10
N ASP A 1055 13.61 -4.20 -14.73
CA ASP A 1055 14.21 -4.26 -13.38
C ASP A 1055 15.25 -3.15 -13.12
N GLY A 1056 15.56 -2.34 -14.13
CA GLY A 1056 16.50 -1.23 -14.07
C GLY A 1056 17.97 -1.61 -13.99
N GLN A 1057 18.32 -2.90 -14.07
CA GLN A 1057 19.71 -3.35 -13.86
C GLN A 1057 20.63 -3.09 -15.04
N PHE A 1058 20.12 -3.11 -16.26
CA PHE A 1058 20.91 -2.90 -17.47
C PHE A 1058 20.28 -1.81 -18.35
N GLU A 1059 21.11 -0.91 -18.84
CA GLU A 1059 20.68 0.14 -19.76
C GLU A 1059 21.75 0.41 -20.82
N ASP A 1060 21.29 0.89 -21.97
CA ASP A 1060 22.13 1.43 -23.02
C ASP A 1060 21.45 2.64 -23.66
N SER A 1061 22.20 3.53 -24.30
CA SER A 1061 21.66 4.78 -24.81
C SER A 1061 22.24 5.20 -26.16
N THR A 1062 21.45 5.92 -26.94
CA THR A 1062 21.86 6.51 -28.22
C THR A 1062 21.35 7.94 -28.35
N THR A 1063 22.03 8.75 -29.16
CA THR A 1063 21.59 10.10 -29.47
C THR A 1063 20.81 10.12 -30.78
N ILE A 1064 19.69 10.85 -30.80
CA ILE A 1064 18.92 11.14 -32.00
C ILE A 1064 18.96 12.64 -32.29
N VAL A 1065 19.30 12.98 -33.53
CA VAL A 1065 19.29 14.35 -34.05
C VAL A 1065 18.13 14.51 -35.03
N VAL A 1066 17.15 15.33 -34.67
CA VAL A 1066 16.02 15.68 -35.52
C VAL A 1066 16.31 16.99 -36.26
N ARG A 1067 16.17 17.00 -37.58
CA ARG A 1067 16.39 18.17 -38.45
C ARG A 1067 15.12 18.67 -39.14
#